data_AF-V5FV29-F1
#
_entry.id   AF-V5FV29-F1
#
_cell.length_a   1.000
_cell.length_b   1.000
_cell.length_c   1.000
_cell.angle_alpha   90.00
_cell.angle_beta   90.00
_cell.angle_gamma   90.00
#
_symmetry.space_group_name_H-M   'P 1'
#
loop_
_entity.id
_entity.type
_entity.pdbx_description
1 polymer ?
#
loop_
_entity_poly.entity_id
_entity_poly.type
_entity_poly.pdbx_seq_one_letter_code
_entity_poly.pdbx_strand_id
1 'polypeptide(L)'
;MVSNALSVSDIKTVMTDTIRVPPNCSFEVDDYEGDWVYRRPFDFIHARELEGCIADEDALFRRALEHLAPGGYFEIQGVYAQLASDDDTASKATNAQAWIKTLCDALAKFGKPVDTATNWERRLKDAGFVDVHQAVHKIPIGAWPKDPKLKEIGKFQAVQELQVIDSYTPGVFSRVLGWNNDEIEVFIAKVKSDLKNPSIHLYLPVYFFFFFLNISGWSTAEMSSRRRRFVVFSALAYLASAIPLTGAEQDERATLPNANHIFNAVHSAMRQWGSSLNHNGMSFFLATVPKGTQFYHGTASSEPVNGTEWLAFEPEHALGFARPRGRGPPGRGGRQGPPPDRHVPQLPLEIVADENDTPKAGYLHTYATAKDLRLLYIDGMSAGKSSIGTLDSQDRILYNDSVDSSEREARLRRGPRGPGGPPGERDRAIQGCNMAKEIWNDRIDGILRMEAGFEIILCNFERDLDVVRITQAKGFEERAHGKSRPKSSRPHGPGMKAKARGMGHNNWIKAIAARYHSIGGHRVIVDYDHFVTAYAYALDLFPGGASLPRLKHLPTEELEPLRQDLTEMVMEYDPPRHSFDWQSTADMIVTRYSDELQILAAGNFTTIESLREELENILAPFIDYSDYNASNAITERCASQFIPHGAPKDTLASQAVRSVSQKICSTLTSAMLDTTLDLKSAINSFQDLIDYLSWSTWKECRGCAYDELCVVPMWPMGTVEDYEHPRCKDPNEQQGPQGKSYWGGHFGRPPPPDHEYDEL
;
A
#
# COMPACT_ATOMS: atom_id res chain seq x y z
N MET A 1 -19.82 3.29 15.75
CA MET A 1 -20.80 2.18 15.74
C MET A 1 -22.14 2.50 15.04
N VAL A 2 -22.37 3.71 14.50
CA VAL A 2 -22.91 3.86 13.13
C VAL A 2 -21.70 4.27 12.29
N SER A 3 -20.82 3.30 12.09
CA SER A 3 -19.54 3.49 11.40
C SER A 3 -19.46 2.44 10.30
N ASN A 4 -20.43 2.53 9.38
CA ASN A 4 -20.14 2.37 7.96
C ASN A 4 -19.93 3.75 7.32
N ALA A 5 -19.45 4.73 8.11
CA ALA A 5 -18.52 5.70 7.57
C ALA A 5 -17.45 4.87 6.87
N LEU A 6 -17.28 5.09 5.57
CA LEU A 6 -16.05 4.82 4.84
C LEU A 6 -14.91 4.83 5.86
N SER A 7 -14.16 3.74 5.99
CA SER A 7 -13.00 3.77 6.86
C SER A 7 -12.17 4.99 6.45
N VAL A 8 -11.45 5.62 7.38
CA VAL A 8 -10.59 6.76 7.04
C VAL A 8 -9.60 6.39 5.91
N SER A 9 -9.26 5.10 5.79
CA SER A 9 -8.58 4.54 4.61
C SER A 9 -9.41 4.67 3.33
N ASP A 10 -10.71 4.39 3.32
CA ASP A 10 -11.57 4.52 2.14
C ASP A 10 -11.82 5.98 1.73
N ILE A 11 -11.90 6.95 2.66
CA ILE A 11 -11.99 8.38 2.30
C ILE A 11 -10.65 8.88 1.72
N LYS A 12 -9.52 8.47 2.33
CA LYS A 12 -8.20 8.73 1.75
C LYS A 12 -8.09 8.10 0.37
N THR A 13 -8.32 6.80 0.22
CA THR A 13 -8.25 6.06 -1.04
C THR A 13 -9.18 6.64 -2.12
N VAL A 14 -10.44 7.00 -1.81
CA VAL A 14 -11.35 7.58 -2.80
C VAL A 14 -10.96 9.01 -3.21
N MET A 15 -10.37 9.82 -2.31
CA MET A 15 -9.96 11.19 -2.63
C MET A 15 -8.52 11.30 -3.17
N THR A 16 -7.58 10.43 -2.76
CA THR A 16 -6.19 10.45 -3.22
C THR A 16 -5.98 9.74 -4.54
N ASP A 17 -6.83 8.78 -4.91
CA ASP A 17 -6.64 8.03 -6.16
C ASP A 17 -7.13 8.81 -7.39
N THR A 18 -7.88 9.91 -7.25
CA THR A 18 -8.39 10.68 -8.40
C THR A 18 -8.52 12.21 -8.22
N ILE A 19 -8.28 12.82 -7.04
CA ILE A 19 -8.49 14.27 -6.83
C ILE A 19 -7.27 14.97 -6.20
N ARG A 20 -6.72 15.95 -6.93
CA ARG A 20 -5.63 16.85 -6.49
C ARG A 20 -6.06 17.68 -5.26
N VAL A 21 -5.41 17.48 -4.11
CA VAL A 21 -5.68 18.22 -2.87
C VAL A 21 -5.04 19.63 -2.91
N PRO A 22 -5.80 20.72 -2.70
CA PRO A 22 -5.24 22.07 -2.63
C PRO A 22 -4.26 22.26 -1.46
N PRO A 23 -3.19 23.07 -1.58
CA PRO A 23 -2.17 23.24 -0.54
C PRO A 23 -2.68 23.94 0.74
N ASN A 24 -3.86 24.56 0.68
CA ASN A 24 -4.56 25.15 1.81
C ASN A 24 -5.60 24.21 2.44
N CYS A 25 -5.57 22.92 2.09
CA CYS A 25 -6.44 21.88 2.63
C CYS A 25 -5.59 20.86 3.39
N SER A 26 -5.87 20.72 4.68
CA SER A 26 -5.30 19.67 5.52
C SER A 26 -6.42 18.75 5.99
N PHE A 27 -6.16 17.44 5.99
CA PHE A 27 -7.10 16.45 6.50
C PHE A 27 -6.67 16.02 7.89
N GLU A 28 -7.61 16.04 8.82
CA GLU A 28 -7.41 15.60 10.19
C GLU A 28 -8.33 14.43 10.49
N VAL A 29 -7.78 13.42 11.14
CA VAL A 29 -8.52 12.24 11.56
C VAL A 29 -8.81 12.40 13.02
N ASP A 30 -10.04 12.79 13.35
CA ASP A 30 -10.45 13.02 14.72
C ASP A 30 -11.92 12.65 14.93
N ASP A 31 -12.28 12.42 16.19
CA ASP A 31 -13.66 12.28 16.61
C ASP A 31 -14.25 13.67 16.87
N TYR A 32 -15.12 14.14 15.97
CA TYR A 32 -15.75 15.45 16.11
C TYR A 32 -16.70 15.54 17.31
N GLU A 33 -17.08 14.42 17.94
CA GLU A 33 -17.80 14.40 19.22
C GLU A 33 -16.87 14.43 20.44
N GLY A 34 -15.55 14.35 20.24
CA GLY A 34 -14.53 14.53 21.25
C GLY A 34 -14.28 16.01 21.60
N ASP A 35 -13.28 16.25 22.43
CA ASP A 35 -12.84 17.60 22.75
C ASP A 35 -11.99 18.17 21.63
N TRP A 36 -12.37 19.35 21.13
CA TRP A 36 -11.67 20.03 20.06
C TRP A 36 -10.43 20.73 20.64
N VAL A 37 -9.24 20.25 20.28
CA VAL A 37 -7.95 20.75 20.82
C VAL A 37 -7.26 21.76 19.90
N TYR A 38 -8.03 22.38 18.99
CA TYR A 38 -7.51 23.33 18.01
C TYR A 38 -6.93 24.58 18.67
N ARG A 39 -5.69 24.93 18.31
CA ARG A 39 -4.99 26.09 18.89
C ARG A 39 -5.44 27.43 18.31
N ARG A 40 -6.17 27.43 17.21
CA ARG A 40 -6.64 28.63 16.52
C ARG A 40 -8.13 28.48 16.23
N PRO A 41 -8.93 29.53 16.46
CA PRO A 41 -10.34 29.50 16.10
C PRO A 41 -10.50 29.51 14.57
N PHE A 42 -11.60 28.95 14.09
CA PHE A 42 -11.94 28.87 12.68
C PHE A 42 -12.77 30.08 12.24
N ASP A 43 -12.53 30.57 11.02
CA ASP A 43 -13.41 31.58 10.40
C ASP A 43 -14.69 30.94 9.84
N PHE A 44 -14.63 29.66 9.49
CA PHE A 44 -15.75 28.88 8.95
C PHE A 44 -15.63 27.41 9.36
N ILE A 45 -16.72 26.83 9.82
CA ILE A 45 -16.86 25.39 10.08
C ILE A 45 -18.00 24.87 9.20
N HIS A 46 -17.79 23.78 8.46
CA HIS A 46 -18.81 23.14 7.64
C HIS A 46 -19.01 21.69 8.07
N ALA A 47 -20.28 21.29 8.21
CA ALA A 47 -20.71 19.95 8.55
C ALA A 47 -21.77 19.48 7.55
N ARG A 48 -21.63 18.25 7.04
CA ARG A 48 -22.52 17.70 6.02
C ARG A 48 -22.77 16.22 6.25
N GLU A 49 -24.05 15.84 6.20
CA GLU A 49 -24.52 14.43 6.26
C GLU A 49 -24.03 13.71 7.54
N LEU A 50 -24.16 14.39 8.69
CA LEU A 50 -23.74 13.87 10.00
C LEU A 50 -24.91 13.30 10.82
N GLU A 51 -26.14 13.36 10.32
CA GLU A 51 -27.31 12.75 10.94
C GLU A 51 -27.10 11.24 11.17
N GLY A 52 -27.60 10.71 12.29
CA GLY A 52 -27.35 9.31 12.68
C GLY A 52 -25.91 9.05 13.16
N CYS A 53 -25.02 10.03 13.08
CA CYS A 53 -23.64 9.95 13.56
C CYS A 53 -23.37 10.86 14.77
N ILE A 54 -24.32 11.70 15.18
CA ILE A 54 -24.21 12.58 16.35
C ILE A 54 -25.06 12.02 17.51
N ALA A 55 -24.46 11.82 18.68
CA ALA A 55 -25.15 11.44 19.91
C ALA A 55 -25.68 12.67 20.68
N ASP A 56 -24.90 13.76 20.71
CA ASP A 56 -25.28 15.01 21.40
C ASP A 56 -25.07 16.24 20.48
N GLU A 57 -26.15 16.63 19.81
CA GLU A 57 -26.18 17.78 18.90
C GLU A 57 -25.93 19.10 19.63
N ASP A 58 -26.42 19.24 20.87
CA ASP A 58 -26.26 20.47 21.64
C ASP A 58 -24.81 20.65 22.08
N ALA A 59 -24.11 19.56 22.41
CA ALA A 59 -22.67 19.58 22.66
C ALA A 59 -21.88 19.94 21.40
N LEU A 60 -22.20 19.33 20.26
CA LEU A 60 -21.53 19.64 18.99
C LEU A 60 -21.71 21.11 18.60
N PHE A 61 -22.93 21.65 18.69
CA PHE A 61 -23.20 23.05 18.34
C PHE A 61 -22.50 24.03 19.30
N ARG A 62 -22.48 23.76 20.61
CA ARG A 62 -21.71 24.58 21.56
C ARG A 62 -20.22 24.55 21.25
N ARG A 63 -19.65 23.38 20.97
CA ARG A 63 -18.23 23.25 20.61
C ARG A 63 -17.89 23.99 19.33
N ALA A 64 -18.74 23.85 18.29
CA ALA A 64 -18.57 24.60 17.06
C ALA A 64 -18.56 26.11 17.31
N LEU A 65 -19.48 26.62 18.14
CA LEU A 65 -19.51 28.03 18.51
C LEU A 65 -18.26 28.49 19.27
N GLU A 66 -17.80 27.70 20.26
CA GLU A 66 -16.60 27.98 21.06
C GLU A 66 -15.32 28.05 20.22
N HIS A 67 -15.27 27.32 19.10
CA HIS A 67 -14.11 27.26 18.22
C HIS A 67 -14.20 28.18 17.01
N LEU A 68 -15.26 28.99 16.89
CA LEU A 68 -15.34 30.04 15.87
C LEU A 68 -14.64 31.32 16.32
N ALA A 69 -13.98 31.97 15.37
CA ALA A 69 -13.49 33.33 15.57
C ALA A 69 -14.70 34.28 15.72
N PRO A 70 -14.56 35.41 16.44
CA PRO A 70 -15.64 36.41 16.49
C PRO A 70 -16.06 36.85 15.08
N GLY A 71 -17.32 36.57 14.73
CA GLY A 71 -17.87 36.83 13.39
C GLY A 71 -17.63 35.71 12.35
N GLY A 72 -17.16 34.54 12.78
CA GLY A 72 -17.07 33.33 11.96
C GLY A 72 -18.43 32.65 11.75
N TYR A 73 -18.47 31.68 10.84
CA TYR A 73 -19.70 31.06 10.34
C TYR A 73 -19.70 29.54 10.58
N PHE A 74 -20.85 28.97 10.91
CA PHE A 74 -21.05 27.51 10.94
C PHE A 74 -22.05 27.11 9.87
N GLU A 75 -21.75 26.19 8.97
CA GLU A 75 -22.76 25.67 8.04
C GLU A 75 -23.00 24.20 8.35
N ILE A 76 -24.26 23.82 8.54
CA ILE A 76 -24.63 22.41 8.68
C ILE A 76 -25.76 22.05 7.73
N GLN A 77 -25.59 20.93 7.03
CA GLN A 77 -26.60 20.37 6.14
C GLN A 77 -26.79 18.87 6.37
N GLY A 78 -28.03 18.42 6.27
CA GLY A 78 -28.38 17.02 6.53
C GLY A 78 -29.73 16.64 5.95
N VAL A 79 -29.89 15.34 5.67
CA VAL A 79 -31.13 14.76 5.20
C VAL A 79 -32.08 14.59 6.39
N TYR A 80 -33.33 14.98 6.21
CA TYR A 80 -34.39 14.54 7.12
C TYR A 80 -34.88 13.18 6.64
N ALA A 81 -34.66 12.14 7.45
CA ALA A 81 -34.95 10.74 7.17
C ALA A 81 -36.46 10.43 7.02
N GLN A 82 -37.10 10.99 6.00
CA GLN A 82 -38.50 10.81 5.66
C GLN A 82 -38.68 10.77 4.14
N LEU A 83 -39.14 9.63 3.63
CA LEU A 83 -39.51 9.48 2.22
C LEU A 83 -40.91 10.07 1.98
N ALA A 84 -40.99 11.18 1.24
CA ALA A 84 -42.22 11.88 0.95
C ALA A 84 -42.55 11.88 -0.56
N SER A 85 -43.78 12.23 -0.92
CA SER A 85 -44.22 12.43 -2.31
C SER A 85 -45.25 13.55 -2.36
N ASP A 86 -45.31 14.29 -3.47
CA ASP A 86 -46.32 15.36 -3.65
C ASP A 86 -47.60 14.85 -4.34
N ASP A 87 -47.66 13.59 -4.77
CA ASP A 87 -48.77 12.98 -5.52
C ASP A 87 -49.31 11.69 -4.88
N ASP A 88 -49.14 11.57 -3.56
CA ASP A 88 -49.56 10.43 -2.72
C ASP A 88 -48.96 9.06 -3.09
N THR A 89 -48.00 9.02 -4.02
CA THR A 89 -47.34 7.78 -4.43
C THR A 89 -46.40 7.21 -3.37
N ALA A 90 -46.00 7.98 -2.35
CA ALA A 90 -45.17 7.49 -1.25
C ALA A 90 -45.80 6.30 -0.50
N SER A 91 -47.15 6.28 -0.42
CA SER A 91 -47.90 5.17 0.17
C SER A 91 -47.72 3.83 -0.57
N LYS A 92 -47.39 3.88 -1.88
CA LYS A 92 -47.12 2.71 -2.71
C LYS A 92 -45.76 2.07 -2.42
N ALA A 93 -44.83 2.82 -1.83
CA ALA A 93 -43.49 2.35 -1.46
C ALA A 93 -43.50 1.69 -0.07
N THR A 94 -44.35 0.68 0.13
CA THR A 94 -44.63 0.10 1.45
C THR A 94 -43.37 -0.38 2.18
N ASN A 95 -42.43 -1.01 1.49
CA ASN A 95 -41.20 -1.51 2.08
C ASN A 95 -40.23 -0.37 2.36
N ALA A 96 -40.11 0.61 1.46
CA ALA A 96 -39.24 1.77 1.68
C ALA A 96 -39.73 2.63 2.87
N GLN A 97 -41.04 2.82 3.01
CA GLN A 97 -41.64 3.49 4.17
C GLN A 97 -41.40 2.70 5.47
N ALA A 98 -41.55 1.36 5.43
CA ALA A 98 -41.24 0.53 6.58
C ALA A 98 -39.74 0.60 6.95
N TRP A 99 -38.87 0.66 5.94
CA TRP A 99 -37.43 0.72 6.13
C TRP A 99 -37.00 2.01 6.79
N ILE A 100 -37.41 3.19 6.27
CA ILE A 100 -36.99 4.47 6.85
C ILE A 100 -37.45 4.61 8.30
N LYS A 101 -38.68 4.15 8.61
CA LYS A 101 -39.20 4.12 9.97
C LYS A 101 -38.38 3.20 10.88
N THR A 102 -38.11 1.98 10.43
CA THR A 102 -37.34 0.98 11.20
C THR A 102 -35.91 1.46 11.45
N LEU A 103 -35.31 2.13 10.46
CA LEU A 103 -33.99 2.75 10.58
C LEU A 103 -33.99 3.85 11.65
N CYS A 104 -34.97 4.76 11.63
CA CYS A 104 -35.11 5.81 12.64
C CYS A 104 -35.26 5.23 14.06
N ASP A 105 -36.16 4.25 14.24
CA ASP A 105 -36.38 3.57 15.52
C ASP A 105 -35.09 2.90 16.04
N ALA A 106 -34.35 2.23 15.16
CA ALA A 106 -33.09 1.57 15.50
C ALA A 106 -31.99 2.57 15.88
N LEU A 107 -31.83 3.64 15.12
CA LEU A 107 -30.80 4.65 15.35
C LEU A 107 -31.08 5.49 16.61
N ALA A 108 -32.35 5.79 16.87
CA ALA A 108 -32.78 6.37 18.15
C ALA A 108 -32.46 5.43 19.33
N LYS A 109 -32.76 4.12 19.21
CA LYS A 109 -32.41 3.11 20.23
C LYS A 109 -30.90 2.97 20.44
N PHE A 110 -30.12 3.13 19.37
CA PHE A 110 -28.66 3.11 19.42
C PHE A 110 -28.07 4.35 20.11
N GLY A 111 -28.84 5.44 20.21
CA GLY A 111 -28.43 6.70 20.84
C GLY A 111 -27.92 7.77 19.86
N LYS A 112 -28.15 7.59 18.55
CA LYS A 112 -27.79 8.56 17.51
C LYS A 112 -28.95 8.72 16.53
N PRO A 113 -29.99 9.49 16.86
CA PRO A 113 -31.15 9.65 15.99
C PRO A 113 -30.78 10.32 14.65
N VAL A 114 -31.50 9.98 13.58
CA VAL A 114 -31.25 10.44 12.20
C VAL A 114 -32.32 11.41 11.69
N ASP A 115 -33.40 11.60 12.45
CA ASP A 115 -34.59 12.37 12.10
C ASP A 115 -34.66 13.71 12.85
N THR A 116 -33.51 14.28 13.20
CA THR A 116 -33.41 15.45 14.09
C THR A 116 -33.25 16.80 13.37
N ALA A 117 -32.96 16.79 12.07
CA ALA A 117 -32.65 18.00 11.30
C ALA A 117 -33.71 19.11 11.40
N THR A 118 -34.99 18.74 11.59
CA THR A 118 -36.11 19.66 11.80
C THR A 118 -35.98 20.54 13.04
N ASN A 119 -35.17 20.14 14.03
CA ASN A 119 -34.98 20.83 15.30
C ASN A 119 -33.68 21.63 15.37
N TRP A 120 -32.79 21.52 14.37
CA TRP A 120 -31.47 22.15 14.41
C TRP A 120 -31.56 23.68 14.47
N GLU A 121 -32.55 24.33 13.83
CA GLU A 121 -32.71 25.79 13.91
C GLU A 121 -32.79 26.27 15.36
N ARG A 122 -33.64 25.61 16.15
CA ARG A 122 -33.86 25.93 17.55
C ARG A 122 -32.61 25.63 18.38
N ARG A 123 -32.02 24.44 18.20
CA ARG A 123 -30.82 24.03 18.94
C ARG A 123 -29.61 24.94 18.68
N LEU A 124 -29.42 25.38 17.43
CA LEU A 124 -28.38 26.35 17.08
C LEU A 124 -28.59 27.69 17.81
N LYS A 125 -29.82 28.19 17.86
CA LYS A 125 -30.15 29.40 18.64
C LYS A 125 -29.91 29.20 20.13
N ASP A 126 -30.33 28.05 20.67
CA ASP A 126 -30.14 27.70 22.08
C ASP A 126 -28.64 27.58 22.45
N ALA A 127 -27.80 27.11 21.52
CA ALA A 127 -26.35 27.05 21.67
C ALA A 127 -25.67 28.44 21.65
N GLY A 128 -26.36 29.48 21.18
CA GLY A 128 -25.87 30.86 21.16
C GLY A 128 -25.54 31.42 19.77
N PHE A 129 -25.84 30.68 18.69
CA PHE A 129 -25.72 31.22 17.35
C PHE A 129 -26.80 32.29 17.06
N VAL A 130 -26.41 33.35 16.35
CA VAL A 130 -27.28 34.46 15.92
C VAL A 130 -27.45 34.43 14.40
N ASP A 131 -28.49 35.04 13.84
CA ASP A 131 -28.75 35.07 12.38
C ASP A 131 -28.83 33.68 11.71
N VAL A 132 -29.43 32.69 12.41
CA VAL A 132 -29.67 31.34 11.87
C VAL A 132 -30.70 31.39 10.74
N HIS A 133 -30.32 30.99 9.53
CA HIS A 133 -31.23 30.79 8.40
C HIS A 133 -31.38 29.31 8.06
N GLN A 134 -32.61 28.90 7.76
CA GLN A 134 -32.94 27.54 7.33
C GLN A 134 -33.50 27.57 5.90
N ALA A 135 -32.94 26.73 5.03
CA ALA A 135 -33.52 26.40 3.72
C ALA A 135 -33.80 24.90 3.63
N VAL A 136 -34.93 24.53 3.01
CA VAL A 136 -35.33 23.13 2.82
C VAL A 136 -35.50 22.85 1.34
N HIS A 137 -34.77 21.85 0.84
CA HIS A 137 -34.83 21.43 -0.56
C HIS A 137 -35.40 20.02 -0.66
N LYS A 138 -36.34 19.81 -1.59
CA LYS A 138 -36.87 18.49 -1.92
C LYS A 138 -35.95 17.82 -2.94
N ILE A 139 -35.24 16.78 -2.54
CA ILE A 139 -34.32 16.05 -3.41
C ILE A 139 -35.04 14.80 -3.93
N PRO A 140 -35.39 14.74 -5.23
CA PRO A 140 -36.15 13.63 -5.79
C PRO A 140 -35.31 12.35 -5.80
N ILE A 141 -35.96 11.19 -5.70
CA ILE A 141 -35.34 9.88 -5.87
C ILE A 141 -35.83 9.31 -7.20
N GLY A 142 -34.94 9.25 -8.18
CA GLY A 142 -35.21 8.74 -9.53
C GLY A 142 -35.45 9.84 -10.58
N ALA A 143 -35.62 9.40 -11.82
CA ALA A 143 -35.68 10.29 -13.00
C ALA A 143 -37.10 10.83 -13.31
N TRP A 144 -38.03 10.77 -12.34
CA TRP A 144 -39.43 11.17 -12.52
C TRP A 144 -39.69 12.68 -12.65
N PRO A 145 -38.87 13.60 -12.10
CA PRO A 145 -39.12 15.04 -12.29
C PRO A 145 -39.11 15.43 -13.76
N LYS A 146 -39.97 16.39 -14.15
CA LYS A 146 -39.94 16.94 -15.52
C LYS A 146 -38.80 17.93 -15.73
N ASP A 147 -38.45 18.68 -14.69
CA ASP A 147 -37.35 19.62 -14.71
C ASP A 147 -36.02 18.87 -14.98
N PRO A 148 -35.24 19.28 -16.00
CA PRO A 148 -34.02 18.57 -16.39
C PRO A 148 -32.98 18.47 -15.26
N LYS A 149 -32.82 19.53 -14.46
CA LYS A 149 -31.84 19.58 -13.37
C LYS A 149 -32.26 18.69 -12.21
N LEU A 150 -33.52 18.76 -11.78
CA LEU A 150 -34.06 17.88 -10.75
C LEU A 150 -34.09 16.42 -11.18
N LYS A 151 -34.30 16.15 -12.47
CA LYS A 151 -34.19 14.79 -13.02
C LYS A 151 -32.78 14.24 -12.93
N GLU A 152 -31.78 15.07 -13.25
CA GLU A 152 -30.38 14.69 -13.11
C GLU A 152 -30.01 14.44 -11.64
N ILE A 153 -30.33 15.39 -10.75
CA ILE A 153 -30.17 15.23 -9.30
C ILE A 153 -30.83 13.94 -8.82
N GLY A 154 -32.06 13.66 -9.27
CA GLY A 154 -32.79 12.47 -8.86
C GLY A 154 -32.20 11.16 -9.34
N LYS A 155 -31.52 11.14 -10.50
CA LYS A 155 -30.75 9.96 -10.93
C LYS A 155 -29.58 9.68 -9.99
N PHE A 156 -28.85 10.72 -9.58
CA PHE A 156 -27.75 10.57 -8.61
C PHE A 156 -28.26 10.15 -7.24
N GLN A 157 -29.34 10.78 -6.75
CA GLN A 157 -29.96 10.41 -5.47
C GLN A 157 -30.44 8.96 -5.48
N ALA A 158 -31.01 8.46 -6.57
CA ALA A 158 -31.43 7.06 -6.66
C ALA A 158 -30.26 6.09 -6.49
N VAL A 159 -29.07 6.41 -7.02
CA VAL A 159 -27.87 5.60 -6.80
C VAL A 159 -27.43 5.68 -5.34
N GLN A 160 -27.38 6.89 -4.78
CA GLN A 160 -27.02 7.12 -3.38
C GLN A 160 -27.93 6.34 -2.42
N GLU A 161 -29.25 6.43 -2.56
CA GLU A 161 -30.19 5.71 -1.68
C GLU A 161 -30.04 4.20 -1.75
N LEU A 162 -29.79 3.64 -2.95
CA LEU A 162 -29.55 2.20 -3.10
C LEU A 162 -28.30 1.75 -2.35
N GLN A 163 -27.26 2.60 -2.29
CA GLN A 163 -26.04 2.34 -1.54
C GLN A 163 -26.25 2.53 -0.03
N VAL A 164 -27.01 3.55 0.39
CA VAL A 164 -27.38 3.80 1.79
C VAL A 164 -28.13 2.58 2.37
N ILE A 165 -29.04 1.98 1.60
CA ILE A 165 -29.75 0.78 2.04
C ILE A 165 -28.77 -0.38 2.30
N ASP A 166 -27.78 -0.58 1.44
CA ASP A 166 -26.78 -1.65 1.62
C ASP A 166 -25.82 -1.37 2.78
N SER A 167 -25.51 -0.10 3.04
CA SER A 167 -24.53 0.28 4.05
C SER A 167 -25.14 0.31 5.46
N TYR A 168 -26.32 0.91 5.65
CA TYR A 168 -26.92 1.06 6.98
C TYR A 168 -27.61 -0.21 7.47
N THR A 169 -28.36 -0.88 6.60
CA THR A 169 -29.33 -1.92 7.02
C THR A 169 -28.66 -3.12 7.68
N PRO A 170 -27.61 -3.76 7.12
CA PRO A 170 -27.04 -4.97 7.72
C PRO A 170 -26.51 -4.77 9.13
N GLY A 171 -25.76 -3.70 9.37
CA GLY A 171 -25.15 -3.42 10.67
C GLY A 171 -26.17 -2.98 11.73
N VAL A 172 -27.07 -2.06 11.36
CA VAL A 172 -28.06 -1.50 12.29
C VAL A 172 -29.12 -2.54 12.65
N PHE A 173 -29.67 -3.25 11.66
CA PHE A 173 -30.80 -4.15 11.90
C PHE A 173 -30.37 -5.44 12.60
N SER A 174 -29.18 -5.97 12.30
CA SER A 174 -28.68 -7.15 13.02
C SER A 174 -28.27 -6.82 14.46
N ARG A 175 -27.44 -5.80 14.67
CA ARG A 175 -26.83 -5.55 16.00
C ARG A 175 -27.75 -4.81 16.97
N VAL A 176 -28.60 -3.89 16.46
CA VAL A 176 -29.46 -3.05 17.32
C VAL A 176 -30.86 -3.65 17.48
N LEU A 177 -31.40 -4.22 16.39
CA LEU A 177 -32.74 -4.82 16.39
C LEU A 177 -32.75 -6.34 16.51
N GLY A 178 -31.62 -7.03 16.29
CA GLY A 178 -31.51 -8.48 16.43
C GLY A 178 -32.09 -9.28 15.26
N TRP A 179 -32.26 -8.67 14.07
CA TRP A 179 -32.81 -9.36 12.90
C TRP A 179 -31.83 -10.39 12.33
N ASN A 180 -32.36 -11.46 11.73
CA ASN A 180 -31.54 -12.46 11.05
C ASN A 180 -31.03 -11.93 9.69
N ASN A 181 -29.83 -12.35 9.27
CA ASN A 181 -29.21 -11.87 8.03
C ASN A 181 -30.06 -12.18 6.78
N ASP A 182 -30.65 -13.37 6.68
CA ASP A 182 -31.49 -13.72 5.53
C ASP A 182 -32.75 -12.84 5.45
N GLU A 183 -33.32 -12.48 6.60
CA GLU A 183 -34.49 -11.58 6.67
C GLU A 183 -34.10 -10.15 6.24
N ILE A 184 -32.90 -9.70 6.63
CA ILE A 184 -32.35 -8.41 6.23
C ILE A 184 -32.13 -8.35 4.72
N GLU A 185 -31.49 -9.37 4.11
CA GLU A 185 -31.24 -9.38 2.67
C GLU A 185 -32.54 -9.36 1.86
N VAL A 186 -33.54 -10.14 2.27
CA VAL A 186 -34.87 -10.14 1.65
C VAL A 186 -35.55 -8.77 1.79
N PHE A 187 -35.43 -8.13 2.96
CA PHE A 187 -36.00 -6.81 3.19
C PHE A 187 -35.32 -5.75 2.32
N ILE A 188 -33.99 -5.74 2.26
CA ILE A 188 -33.21 -4.86 1.38
C ILE A 188 -33.68 -4.98 -0.08
N ALA A 189 -33.83 -6.21 -0.59
CA ALA A 189 -34.26 -6.44 -1.96
C ALA A 189 -35.65 -5.82 -2.24
N LYS A 190 -36.60 -5.95 -1.31
CA LYS A 190 -37.93 -5.35 -1.41
C LYS A 190 -37.89 -3.82 -1.38
N VAL A 191 -37.10 -3.23 -0.47
CA VAL A 191 -36.93 -1.78 -0.36
C VAL A 191 -36.36 -1.21 -1.66
N LYS A 192 -35.31 -1.82 -2.20
CA LYS A 192 -34.71 -1.40 -3.46
C LYS A 192 -35.67 -1.53 -4.64
N SER A 193 -36.56 -2.52 -4.61
CA SER A 193 -37.60 -2.67 -5.63
C SER A 193 -38.59 -1.50 -5.61
N ASP A 194 -38.97 -1.00 -4.43
CA ASP A 194 -39.84 0.17 -4.31
C ASP A 194 -39.14 1.43 -4.85
N LEU A 195 -37.88 1.68 -4.49
CA LEU A 195 -37.12 2.85 -4.95
C LEU A 195 -36.86 2.86 -6.46
N LYS A 196 -36.77 1.68 -7.08
CA LYS A 196 -36.56 1.55 -8.53
C LYS A 196 -37.85 1.64 -9.34
N ASN A 197 -39.01 1.70 -8.70
CA ASN A 197 -40.29 1.72 -9.39
C ASN A 197 -40.59 3.14 -9.95
N PRO A 198 -40.64 3.33 -11.27
CA PRO A 198 -40.82 4.65 -11.87
C PRO A 198 -42.22 5.25 -11.65
N SER A 199 -43.18 4.48 -11.14
CA SER A 199 -44.52 4.96 -10.78
C SER A 199 -44.62 5.53 -9.35
N ILE A 200 -43.51 5.54 -8.62
CA ILE A 200 -43.40 6.05 -7.27
C ILE A 200 -42.48 7.27 -7.30
N HIS A 201 -43.01 8.44 -6.93
CA HIS A 201 -42.34 9.73 -7.05
C HIS A 201 -41.86 10.23 -5.68
N LEU A 202 -40.90 9.50 -5.11
CA LEU A 202 -40.33 9.82 -3.80
C LEU A 202 -39.35 10.99 -3.87
N TYR A 203 -39.26 11.74 -2.79
CA TYR A 203 -38.19 12.68 -2.48
C TYR A 203 -37.82 12.65 -1.00
N LEU A 204 -36.64 13.17 -0.67
CA LEU A 204 -36.18 13.43 0.69
C LEU A 204 -36.05 14.95 0.92
N PRO A 205 -36.52 15.49 2.05
CA PRO A 205 -36.23 16.87 2.44
C PRO A 205 -34.78 16.97 2.95
N VAL A 206 -33.99 17.89 2.40
CA VAL A 206 -32.64 18.22 2.87
C VAL A 206 -32.65 19.61 3.46
N TYR A 207 -32.17 19.73 4.69
CA TYR A 207 -32.10 20.96 5.45
C TYR A 207 -30.71 21.57 5.33
N PHE A 208 -30.64 22.87 5.07
CA PHE A 208 -29.43 23.66 5.03
C PHE A 208 -29.55 24.78 6.05
N PHE A 209 -28.57 24.87 6.95
CA PHE A 209 -28.45 25.92 7.94
C PHE A 209 -27.21 26.76 7.65
N PHE A 210 -27.39 28.04 7.39
CA PHE A 210 -26.32 28.99 7.09
C PHE A 210 -26.58 30.34 7.77
N PHE A 211 -25.55 31.18 7.83
CA PHE A 211 -25.53 32.45 8.55
C PHE A 211 -25.09 33.56 7.61
N PHE A 212 -25.77 34.71 7.63
CA PHE A 212 -25.38 35.91 6.87
C PHE A 212 -25.30 37.13 7.81
N LEU A 213 -24.23 37.92 7.71
CA LEU A 213 -24.08 39.15 8.48
C LEU A 213 -25.25 40.12 8.23
N ASN A 214 -26.01 40.42 9.27
CA ASN A 214 -26.85 41.61 9.32
C ASN A 214 -25.97 42.84 9.64
N ILE A 215 -25.46 43.52 8.60
CA ILE A 215 -24.71 44.78 8.74
C ILE A 215 -25.70 45.94 8.93
N SER A 216 -26.48 45.94 9.99
CA SER A 216 -27.39 47.05 10.34
C SER A 216 -27.13 47.53 11.77
N GLY A 217 -25.99 48.19 11.98
CA GLY A 217 -25.72 48.78 13.30
C GLY A 217 -24.43 49.59 13.48
N TRP A 218 -23.56 49.68 12.48
CA TRP A 218 -22.25 50.30 12.65
C TRP A 218 -22.24 51.72 12.06
N SER A 219 -21.86 52.71 12.87
CA SER A 219 -21.67 54.08 12.38
C SER A 219 -20.37 54.18 11.57
N THR A 220 -20.36 55.04 10.56
CA THR A 220 -19.27 55.25 9.60
C THR A 220 -17.92 55.64 10.23
N ALA A 221 -17.88 56.01 11.51
CA ALA A 221 -16.67 56.41 12.22
C ALA A 221 -15.82 55.22 12.71
N GLU A 222 -16.41 54.05 13.01
CA GLU A 222 -15.67 52.89 13.54
C GLU A 222 -15.07 51.99 12.43
N MET A 223 -15.54 52.13 11.18
CA MET A 223 -14.98 51.44 10.01
C MET A 223 -13.59 51.94 9.59
N SER A 224 -13.12 53.08 10.10
CA SER A 224 -11.85 53.70 9.70
C SER A 224 -10.60 53.05 10.32
N SER A 225 -10.74 52.15 11.30
CA SER A 225 -9.59 51.63 12.08
C SER A 225 -9.09 50.24 11.66
N ARG A 226 -9.76 49.52 10.75
CA ARG A 226 -9.30 48.17 10.34
C ARG A 226 -9.33 48.01 8.82
N ARG A 227 -8.21 48.33 8.16
CA ARG A 227 -8.00 48.08 6.72
C ARG A 227 -7.92 46.58 6.45
N ARG A 228 -8.99 45.98 5.91
CA ARG A 228 -8.90 44.76 5.08
C ARG A 228 -8.28 45.18 3.74
N ARG A 229 -7.14 44.59 3.35
CA ARG A 229 -6.45 44.88 2.10
C ARG A 229 -7.00 44.00 0.97
N PHE A 230 -7.53 44.65 -0.08
CA PHE A 230 -7.67 44.10 -1.43
C PHE A 230 -7.39 45.23 -2.42
N VAL A 231 -6.33 45.14 -3.25
CA VAL A 231 -6.20 45.69 -4.62
C VAL A 231 -5.07 44.93 -5.36
N VAL A 232 -5.29 44.64 -6.65
CA VAL A 232 -4.39 44.01 -7.64
C VAL A 232 -4.04 45.03 -8.76
N PHE A 233 -2.76 45.12 -9.19
CA PHE A 233 -2.21 45.06 -10.58
C PHE A 233 -0.79 45.68 -10.72
N SER A 234 -0.08 45.22 -11.76
CA SER A 234 1.38 45.20 -12.05
C SER A 234 2.03 46.48 -12.63
N ALA A 235 3.36 46.61 -12.43
CA ALA A 235 4.45 47.00 -13.37
C ALA A 235 5.40 48.18 -12.99
N LEU A 236 6.70 47.83 -12.84
CA LEU A 236 7.98 48.52 -13.15
C LEU A 236 8.29 49.98 -12.73
N ALA A 237 9.37 50.18 -11.94
CA ALA A 237 10.60 50.88 -12.38
C ALA A 237 11.67 51.03 -11.26
N TYR A 238 12.93 50.89 -11.68
CA TYR A 238 14.23 50.98 -11.02
C TYR A 238 14.48 52.10 -9.98
N LEU A 239 15.34 51.82 -8.99
CA LEU A 239 16.64 52.51 -8.81
C LEU A 239 17.59 51.72 -7.90
N ALA A 240 18.86 51.69 -8.31
CA ALA A 240 19.95 50.90 -7.74
C ALA A 240 20.64 51.58 -6.55
N SER A 241 21.20 50.76 -5.65
CA SER A 241 22.47 51.08 -4.97
C SER A 241 23.19 49.78 -4.61
N ALA A 242 24.41 49.66 -5.11
CA ALA A 242 25.29 48.51 -5.04
C ALA A 242 25.98 48.34 -3.67
N ILE A 243 26.17 47.10 -3.24
CA ILE A 243 27.27 46.64 -2.38
C ILE A 243 27.74 45.29 -2.96
N PRO A 244 29.05 45.08 -3.18
CA PRO A 244 29.54 43.91 -3.89
C PRO A 244 29.56 42.68 -2.98
N LEU A 245 28.80 41.64 -3.33
CA LEU A 245 29.09 40.29 -2.86
C LEU A 245 30.11 39.68 -3.81
N THR A 246 31.33 39.57 -3.30
CA THR A 246 32.40 38.78 -3.88
C THR A 246 31.96 37.32 -4.03
N GLY A 247 32.12 36.80 -5.25
CA GLY A 247 32.22 35.39 -5.63
C GLY A 247 31.53 34.37 -4.73
N ALA A 248 30.28 34.01 -5.08
CA ALA A 248 29.84 32.64 -4.92
C ALA A 248 30.15 31.93 -6.24
N GLU A 249 31.04 30.95 -6.17
CA GLU A 249 31.29 30.00 -7.25
C GLU A 249 29.96 29.39 -7.73
N GLN A 250 29.88 29.17 -9.04
CA GLN A 250 28.81 28.42 -9.66
C GLN A 250 28.85 27.01 -9.08
N ASP A 251 27.93 26.68 -8.18
CA ASP A 251 27.72 25.32 -7.73
C ASP A 251 26.98 24.57 -8.84
N GLU A 252 27.73 23.77 -9.58
CA GLU A 252 27.25 22.75 -10.50
C GLU A 252 26.35 21.81 -9.68
N ARG A 253 25.03 21.97 -9.79
CA ARG A 253 24.04 21.13 -9.10
C ARG A 253 24.29 19.68 -9.49
N ALA A 254 25.05 18.94 -8.68
CA ALA A 254 25.41 17.56 -8.92
C ALA A 254 24.12 16.78 -9.16
N THR A 255 23.92 16.30 -10.40
CA THR A 255 22.76 15.49 -10.75
C THR A 255 22.86 14.18 -9.99
N LEU A 256 21.91 13.92 -9.09
CA LEU A 256 21.85 12.67 -8.34
C LEU A 256 21.89 11.47 -9.32
N PRO A 257 22.95 10.64 -9.29
CA PRO A 257 23.04 9.49 -10.19
C PRO A 257 21.88 8.53 -9.91
N ASN A 258 21.38 7.88 -10.96
CA ASN A 258 20.31 6.86 -10.85
C ASN A 258 19.04 7.34 -10.11
N ALA A 259 18.70 8.63 -10.17
CA ALA A 259 17.53 9.19 -9.46
C ALA A 259 16.21 8.45 -9.77
N ASN A 260 16.04 7.95 -10.99
CA ASN A 260 14.93 7.08 -11.40
C ASN A 260 14.89 5.76 -10.59
N HIS A 261 16.03 5.11 -10.37
CA HIS A 261 16.10 3.86 -9.61
C HIS A 261 15.87 4.10 -8.12
N ILE A 262 16.38 5.21 -7.57
CA ILE A 262 16.11 5.61 -6.18
C ILE A 262 14.61 5.90 -5.99
N PHE A 263 14.00 6.62 -6.94
CA PHE A 263 12.56 6.84 -6.96
C PHE A 263 11.78 5.52 -7.00
N ASN A 264 12.20 4.58 -7.85
CA ASN A 264 11.57 3.27 -7.98
C ASN A 264 11.73 2.41 -6.71
N ALA A 265 12.86 2.50 -6.00
CA ALA A 265 13.07 1.85 -4.71
C ALA A 265 12.10 2.37 -3.65
N VAL A 266 11.94 3.70 -3.53
CA VAL A 266 10.96 4.34 -2.63
C VAL A 266 9.53 3.92 -3.00
N HIS A 267 9.18 3.98 -4.28
CA HIS A 267 7.84 3.60 -4.77
C HIS A 267 7.54 2.10 -4.60
N SER A 268 8.55 1.23 -4.68
CA SER A 268 8.37 -0.24 -4.60
C SER A 268 8.55 -0.82 -3.20
N ALA A 269 9.14 -0.07 -2.26
CA ALA A 269 9.38 -0.51 -0.90
C ALA A 269 8.10 -1.05 -0.24
N MET A 270 8.17 -2.24 0.35
CA MET A 270 7.03 -2.94 0.96
C MET A 270 5.87 -3.27 0.00
N ARG A 271 6.11 -3.26 -1.32
CA ARG A 271 5.16 -3.68 -2.36
C ARG A 271 5.70 -4.88 -3.13
N GLN A 272 4.90 -5.93 -3.21
CA GLN A 272 5.28 -7.16 -3.90
C GLN A 272 5.46 -6.94 -5.40
N TRP A 273 4.59 -6.16 -6.06
CA TRP A 273 4.62 -5.98 -7.53
C TRP A 273 5.92 -5.33 -8.00
N GLY A 274 6.20 -4.12 -7.50
CA GLY A 274 7.40 -3.37 -7.83
C GLY A 274 8.68 -4.11 -7.44
N SER A 275 8.68 -4.75 -6.26
CA SER A 275 9.84 -5.51 -5.79
C SER A 275 10.06 -6.82 -6.56
N SER A 276 9.02 -7.41 -7.16
CA SER A 276 9.17 -8.59 -8.04
C SER A 276 9.77 -8.24 -9.41
N LEU A 277 9.45 -7.06 -9.95
CA LEU A 277 10.04 -6.59 -11.21
C LEU A 277 11.45 -6.02 -11.00
N ASN A 278 11.68 -5.31 -9.89
CA ASN A 278 12.98 -4.80 -9.46
C ASN A 278 13.60 -5.72 -8.39
N HIS A 279 13.73 -7.01 -8.71
CA HIS A 279 14.02 -8.05 -7.70
C HIS A 279 15.46 -8.03 -7.17
N ASN A 280 16.41 -7.44 -7.91
CA ASN A 280 17.76 -7.16 -7.42
C ASN A 280 17.75 -5.86 -6.60
N GLY A 281 17.18 -5.93 -5.38
CA GLY A 281 17.12 -4.80 -4.46
C GLY A 281 18.51 -4.30 -4.05
N MET A 282 18.67 -2.98 -4.02
CA MET A 282 19.93 -2.28 -3.71
C MET A 282 19.82 -1.31 -2.54
N SER A 283 18.71 -1.34 -1.81
CA SER A 283 18.38 -0.36 -0.77
C SER A 283 18.07 -1.02 0.56
N PHE A 284 18.52 -0.36 1.62
CA PHE A 284 18.32 -0.74 3.02
C PHE A 284 17.55 0.37 3.72
N PHE A 285 16.42 0.02 4.31
CA PHE A 285 15.57 0.94 5.07
C PHE A 285 15.49 0.50 6.53
N LEU A 286 15.29 1.46 7.42
CA LEU A 286 14.76 1.14 8.75
C LEU A 286 13.24 0.96 8.66
N ALA A 287 12.73 -0.05 9.35
CA ALA A 287 11.30 -0.36 9.36
C ALA A 287 10.82 -0.64 10.79
N THR A 288 9.61 -0.17 11.10
CA THR A 288 8.93 -0.45 12.36
C THR A 288 7.74 -1.36 12.12
N VAL A 289 7.64 -2.43 12.89
CA VAL A 289 6.39 -3.21 13.03
C VAL A 289 5.71 -2.79 14.33
N PRO A 290 4.51 -2.20 14.30
CA PRO A 290 3.82 -1.78 15.51
C PRO A 290 3.54 -2.93 16.47
N LYS A 291 3.54 -2.65 17.77
CA LYS A 291 3.10 -3.57 18.83
C LYS A 291 1.70 -4.13 18.54
N GLY A 292 1.51 -5.42 18.81
CA GLY A 292 0.25 -6.14 18.59
C GLY A 292 0.07 -6.67 17.16
N THR A 293 1.01 -6.41 16.25
CA THR A 293 0.96 -6.95 14.89
C THR A 293 1.11 -8.47 14.93
N GLN A 294 0.21 -9.19 14.26
CA GLN A 294 0.22 -10.65 14.26
C GLN A 294 1.09 -11.25 13.15
N PHE A 295 1.78 -12.34 13.49
CA PHE A 295 2.61 -13.13 12.60
C PHE A 295 2.40 -14.62 12.79
N TYR A 296 2.85 -15.38 11.79
CA TYR A 296 2.68 -16.82 11.74
C TYR A 296 4.01 -17.54 11.58
N HIS A 297 4.17 -18.66 12.28
CA HIS A 297 5.32 -19.54 12.17
C HIS A 297 4.86 -21.00 12.12
N GLY A 298 5.37 -21.78 11.18
CA GLY A 298 5.07 -23.20 11.06
C GLY A 298 6.24 -24.05 11.52
N THR A 299 6.00 -24.99 12.42
CA THR A 299 7.03 -25.89 12.93
C THR A 299 6.46 -27.27 13.27
N ALA A 300 7.33 -28.20 13.67
CA ALA A 300 6.94 -29.52 14.15
C ALA A 300 6.62 -29.55 15.66
N SER A 301 7.02 -28.50 16.39
CA SER A 301 6.91 -28.41 17.85
C SER A 301 5.58 -27.82 18.29
N SER A 302 5.00 -28.30 19.40
CA SER A 302 3.89 -27.61 20.09
C SER A 302 4.36 -26.48 21.00
N GLU A 303 5.66 -26.44 21.30
CA GLU A 303 6.24 -25.49 22.25
C GLU A 303 6.61 -24.17 21.58
N PRO A 304 6.41 -23.03 22.27
CA PRO A 304 6.85 -21.73 21.80
C PRO A 304 8.31 -21.74 21.33
N VAL A 305 8.57 -21.00 20.26
CA VAL A 305 9.92 -20.87 19.70
C VAL A 305 10.77 -19.98 20.61
N ASN A 306 12.02 -20.38 20.83
CA ASN A 306 13.03 -19.54 21.46
C ASN A 306 14.18 -19.27 20.48
N GLY A 307 14.76 -18.07 20.54
CA GLY A 307 15.87 -17.64 19.72
C GLY A 307 15.48 -17.21 18.31
N THR A 308 16.45 -17.27 17.40
CA THR A 308 16.33 -16.76 16.03
C THR A 308 15.53 -17.69 15.13
N GLU A 309 14.47 -17.19 14.51
CA GLU A 309 13.57 -17.96 13.62
C GLU A 309 12.84 -17.03 12.62
N TRP A 310 12.07 -17.62 11.70
CA TRP A 310 11.32 -16.90 10.66
C TRP A 310 9.85 -16.68 11.04
N LEU A 311 9.33 -15.50 10.70
CA LEU A 311 7.92 -15.13 10.77
C LEU A 311 7.40 -14.80 9.36
N ALA A 312 6.18 -15.25 9.08
CA ALA A 312 5.45 -14.88 7.87
C ALA A 312 4.28 -13.94 8.22
N PHE A 313 3.98 -13.02 7.30
CA PHE A 313 2.77 -12.19 7.36
C PHE A 313 1.51 -12.98 6.99
N GLU A 314 1.65 -14.04 6.20
CA GLU A 314 0.55 -14.87 5.69
C GLU A 314 0.51 -16.23 6.43
N PRO A 315 -0.64 -16.61 7.02
CA PRO A 315 -0.78 -17.90 7.67
C PRO A 315 -0.66 -19.06 6.67
N GLU A 316 -1.09 -18.88 5.42
CA GLU A 316 -0.98 -19.88 4.35
C GLU A 316 0.48 -20.23 4.06
N HIS A 317 1.38 -19.23 4.14
CA HIS A 317 2.81 -19.43 3.98
C HIS A 317 3.37 -20.27 5.12
N ALA A 318 3.16 -19.82 6.36
CA ALA A 318 3.63 -20.49 7.58
C ALA A 318 3.08 -21.92 7.69
N LEU A 319 1.83 -22.15 7.29
CA LEU A 319 1.21 -23.48 7.26
C LEU A 319 1.97 -24.47 6.36
N GLY A 320 2.67 -23.97 5.34
CA GLY A 320 3.57 -24.76 4.50
C GLY A 320 4.67 -25.48 5.29
N PHE A 321 5.08 -24.91 6.43
CA PHE A 321 6.15 -25.40 7.31
C PHE A 321 5.65 -26.12 8.57
N ALA A 322 4.35 -26.06 8.87
CA ALA A 322 3.71 -26.73 10.01
C ALA A 322 3.57 -28.25 9.80
N ARG A 323 4.71 -28.96 9.72
CA ARG A 323 4.79 -30.40 9.40
C ARG A 323 5.55 -31.17 10.49
N PRO A 324 5.23 -32.46 10.71
CA PRO A 324 5.98 -33.29 11.65
C PRO A 324 7.41 -33.57 11.17
N ARG A 325 8.36 -33.79 12.10
CA ARG A 325 9.75 -34.19 11.78
C ARG A 325 9.74 -35.55 11.04
N GLY A 326 10.25 -35.60 9.82
CA GLY A 326 10.23 -36.82 8.99
C GLY A 326 11.22 -37.89 9.47
N ARG A 327 10.78 -39.16 9.56
CA ARG A 327 11.67 -40.34 9.60
C ARG A 327 12.47 -40.43 8.29
N GLY A 328 13.77 -40.71 8.39
CA GLY A 328 14.62 -41.01 7.24
C GLY A 328 14.16 -42.26 6.48
N PRO A 329 14.61 -42.47 5.22
CA PRO A 329 14.32 -43.72 4.50
C PRO A 329 14.96 -44.90 5.24
N PRO A 330 14.38 -46.12 5.22
CA PRO A 330 15.07 -47.32 5.66
C PRO A 330 16.32 -47.50 4.79
N GLY A 331 17.49 -47.45 5.42
CA GLY A 331 18.75 -47.79 4.76
C GLY A 331 18.64 -49.20 4.17
N ARG A 332 18.86 -49.32 2.86
CA ARG A 332 19.12 -50.63 2.25
C ARG A 332 20.47 -51.12 2.76
N GLY A 333 20.43 -52.16 3.59
CA GLY A 333 21.42 -53.24 3.60
C GLY A 333 22.84 -52.92 4.08
N GLY A 334 23.11 -53.35 5.32
CA GLY A 334 24.35 -53.98 5.79
C GLY A 334 25.70 -53.54 5.23
N ARG A 335 26.56 -53.01 6.12
CA ARG A 335 27.94 -53.45 6.29
C ARG A 335 28.47 -53.05 7.67
N GLN A 336 29.22 -53.98 8.24
CA GLN A 336 29.83 -54.00 9.58
C GLN A 336 30.73 -52.78 9.81
N GLY A 337 30.72 -52.24 11.03
CA GLY A 337 31.58 -51.11 11.43
C GLY A 337 33.01 -51.53 11.84
N PRO A 338 33.87 -50.56 12.21
CA PRO A 338 35.00 -50.76 13.13
C PRO A 338 34.77 -50.07 14.49
N PRO A 339 35.51 -50.47 15.56
CA PRO A 339 35.22 -50.17 16.98
C PRO A 339 35.84 -48.84 17.49
N PRO A 340 35.54 -48.41 18.74
CA PRO A 340 35.49 -47.01 19.16
C PRO A 340 36.81 -46.52 19.80
N ASP A 341 37.05 -45.20 19.79
CA ASP A 341 37.82 -44.59 20.88
C ASP A 341 37.58 -43.08 21.09
N ARG A 342 37.58 -42.72 22.39
CA ARG A 342 37.79 -41.41 23.05
C ARG A 342 36.64 -40.42 23.26
N HIS A 343 36.11 -40.52 24.49
CA HIS A 343 35.76 -39.47 25.45
C HIS A 343 35.09 -38.18 24.97
N VAL A 344 33.78 -38.09 25.21
CA VAL A 344 33.04 -36.84 25.43
C VAL A 344 32.32 -36.96 26.79
N PRO A 345 32.37 -35.95 27.68
CA PRO A 345 31.73 -35.99 28.99
C PRO A 345 30.19 -36.04 28.90
N GLN A 346 29.57 -36.73 29.86
CA GLN A 346 28.13 -36.98 29.96
C GLN A 346 27.30 -35.68 29.92
N LEU A 347 26.40 -35.58 28.94
CA LEU A 347 25.20 -34.73 29.01
C LEU A 347 24.11 -35.45 29.84
N PRO A 348 23.21 -34.72 30.52
CA PRO A 348 22.20 -35.33 31.37
C PRO A 348 21.19 -36.16 30.55
N LEU A 349 20.88 -37.34 31.10
CA LEU A 349 19.84 -38.30 30.71
C LEU A 349 18.84 -37.82 29.64
N GLU A 350 18.99 -38.34 28.41
CA GLU A 350 17.91 -38.38 27.44
C GLU A 350 16.72 -39.14 28.07
N ILE A 351 15.59 -38.45 28.21
CA ILE A 351 14.30 -39.09 28.35
C ILE A 351 14.11 -39.91 27.08
N VAL A 352 14.15 -41.24 27.22
CA VAL A 352 13.78 -42.17 26.16
C VAL A 352 12.32 -41.91 25.83
N ALA A 353 12.07 -41.12 24.78
CA ALA A 353 10.74 -40.98 24.22
C ALA A 353 10.35 -42.32 23.61
N ASP A 354 9.20 -42.82 24.05
CA ASP A 354 8.56 -44.05 23.59
C ASP A 354 8.56 -44.12 22.05
N GLU A 355 8.93 -45.27 21.46
CA GLU A 355 9.02 -45.47 19.99
C GLU A 355 7.67 -45.32 19.24
N ASN A 356 6.59 -45.04 19.97
CA ASN A 356 5.23 -44.86 19.48
C ASN A 356 4.76 -43.40 19.36
N ASP A 357 5.53 -42.40 19.79
CA ASP A 357 5.06 -41.00 19.89
C ASP A 357 5.72 -40.04 18.90
N THR A 358 5.83 -40.44 17.62
CA THR A 358 6.18 -39.49 16.56
C THR A 358 4.99 -38.56 16.30
N PRO A 359 5.14 -37.21 16.41
CA PRO A 359 4.06 -36.29 16.14
C PRO A 359 3.45 -36.55 14.76
N LYS A 360 2.15 -36.78 14.69
CA LYS A 360 1.44 -37.08 13.43
C LYS A 360 1.10 -35.81 12.63
N ALA A 361 1.34 -34.64 13.21
CA ALA A 361 1.06 -33.32 12.68
C ALA A 361 2.13 -32.31 13.12
N GLY A 362 2.31 -31.22 12.37
CA GLY A 362 3.03 -30.05 12.85
C GLY A 362 2.07 -29.02 13.45
N TYR A 363 2.58 -27.84 13.78
CA TYR A 363 1.87 -26.78 14.47
C TYR A 363 2.07 -25.44 13.76
N LEU A 364 0.97 -24.69 13.68
CA LEU A 364 0.95 -23.30 13.26
C LEU A 364 0.89 -22.43 14.52
N HIS A 365 1.92 -21.63 14.72
CA HIS A 365 2.04 -20.68 15.80
C HIS A 365 1.57 -19.33 15.29
N THR A 366 0.76 -18.65 16.10
CA THR A 366 0.36 -17.26 15.91
C THR A 366 0.97 -16.47 17.06
N TYR A 367 1.77 -15.47 16.71
CA TYR A 367 2.41 -14.55 17.63
C TYR A 367 1.86 -13.14 17.41
N ALA A 368 1.96 -12.29 18.42
CA ALA A 368 1.79 -10.85 18.30
C ALA A 368 3.07 -10.17 18.78
N THR A 369 3.44 -9.03 18.19
CA THR A 369 4.60 -8.27 18.66
C THR A 369 4.36 -7.70 20.05
N ALA A 370 5.28 -7.95 20.99
CA ALA A 370 5.16 -7.49 22.39
C ALA A 370 5.51 -5.99 22.55
N LYS A 371 6.24 -5.45 21.56
CA LYS A 371 6.66 -4.05 21.42
C LYS A 371 6.68 -3.64 19.94
N ASP A 372 6.92 -2.36 19.68
CA ASP A 372 7.29 -1.90 18.34
C ASP A 372 8.63 -2.56 17.97
N LEU A 373 8.66 -3.40 16.94
CA LEU A 373 9.89 -4.03 16.46
C LEU A 373 10.62 -3.07 15.54
N ARG A 374 11.95 -2.98 15.69
CA ARG A 374 12.83 -2.23 14.78
C ARG A 374 13.54 -3.21 13.87
N LEU A 375 13.35 -3.12 12.57
CA LEU A 375 13.87 -4.07 11.60
C LEU A 375 14.72 -3.37 10.56
N LEU A 376 15.74 -4.06 10.06
CA LEU A 376 16.41 -3.67 8.82
C LEU A 376 15.66 -4.30 7.65
N TYR A 377 15.05 -3.47 6.80
CA TYR A 377 14.39 -3.91 5.58
C TYR A 377 15.34 -3.86 4.38
N ILE A 378 15.47 -4.98 3.68
CA ILE A 378 16.23 -5.10 2.44
C ILE A 378 15.24 -5.20 1.28
N ASP A 379 15.27 -4.24 0.36
CA ASP A 379 14.30 -4.14 -0.74
C ASP A 379 14.44 -5.24 -1.82
N GLY A 380 13.61 -5.16 -2.86
CA GLY A 380 13.56 -6.15 -3.92
C GLY A 380 13.11 -7.53 -3.41
N MET A 381 13.54 -8.60 -4.09
CA MET A 381 13.31 -9.98 -3.65
C MET A 381 14.51 -10.50 -2.88
N SER A 382 14.90 -9.81 -1.81
CA SER A 382 16.08 -10.10 -0.99
C SER A 382 16.07 -11.46 -0.27
N ALA A 383 14.91 -12.14 -0.20
CA ALA A 383 14.81 -13.52 0.23
C ALA A 383 14.71 -14.51 -0.95
N GLY A 384 14.78 -14.04 -2.19
CA GLY A 384 14.80 -14.84 -3.41
C GLY A 384 16.13 -15.56 -3.52
N LYS A 385 16.13 -16.89 -3.46
CA LYS A 385 17.37 -17.65 -3.37
C LYS A 385 17.94 -18.05 -4.74
N SER A 386 18.19 -17.06 -5.58
CA SER A 386 18.64 -17.21 -6.97
C SER A 386 20.02 -16.59 -7.20
N SER A 387 20.69 -17.00 -8.28
CA SER A 387 21.99 -16.46 -8.71
C SER A 387 21.88 -15.17 -9.54
N ILE A 388 20.67 -14.77 -9.92
CA ILE A 388 20.42 -13.64 -10.83
C ILE A 388 20.53 -12.26 -10.18
N GLY A 389 20.83 -12.20 -8.89
CA GLY A 389 21.20 -10.97 -8.17
C GLY A 389 20.36 -10.67 -6.93
N THR A 390 19.32 -11.45 -6.66
CA THR A 390 18.40 -11.28 -5.52
C THR A 390 19.07 -11.28 -4.15
N LEU A 391 20.25 -11.90 -4.01
CA LEU A 391 21.02 -11.91 -2.76
C LEU A 391 22.24 -10.97 -2.79
N ASP A 392 22.46 -10.24 -3.88
CA ASP A 392 23.70 -9.46 -4.07
C ASP A 392 23.88 -8.41 -2.96
N SER A 393 22.83 -7.64 -2.61
CA SER A 393 22.91 -6.59 -1.59
C SER A 393 23.22 -7.14 -0.21
N GLN A 394 22.50 -8.17 0.25
CA GLN A 394 22.78 -8.77 1.54
C GLN A 394 24.15 -9.47 1.59
N ASP A 395 24.57 -10.19 0.55
CA ASP A 395 25.81 -10.97 0.59
C ASP A 395 27.04 -10.06 0.44
N ARG A 396 27.02 -9.09 -0.49
CA ARG A 396 28.17 -8.22 -0.78
C ARG A 396 28.27 -7.03 0.18
N ILE A 397 27.15 -6.44 0.57
CA ILE A 397 27.12 -5.23 1.40
C ILE A 397 26.96 -5.63 2.86
N LEU A 398 25.80 -6.19 3.24
CA LEU A 398 25.47 -6.47 4.64
C LEU A 398 26.45 -7.47 5.27
N TYR A 399 26.75 -8.59 4.58
CA TYR A 399 27.61 -9.64 5.11
C TYR A 399 29.05 -9.59 4.61
N ASN A 400 29.42 -8.64 3.75
CA ASN A 400 30.81 -8.51 3.26
C ASN A 400 31.45 -9.85 2.82
N ASP A 401 30.68 -10.65 2.06
CA ASP A 401 31.08 -11.97 1.55
C ASP A 401 31.41 -13.04 2.59
N SER A 402 31.08 -12.84 3.88
CA SER A 402 31.40 -13.80 4.94
C SER A 402 30.45 -15.01 5.02
N VAL A 403 29.42 -15.05 4.18
CA VAL A 403 28.48 -16.17 4.13
C VAL A 403 29.03 -17.27 3.22
N ASP A 404 29.53 -18.36 3.80
CA ASP A 404 30.00 -19.50 3.01
C ASP A 404 28.85 -20.19 2.28
N SER A 405 28.82 -20.02 0.96
CA SER A 405 27.86 -20.67 0.05
C SER A 405 28.33 -22.05 -0.44
N SER A 406 29.48 -22.56 0.04
CA SER A 406 30.02 -23.83 -0.42
C SER A 406 29.11 -25.02 -0.08
N GLU A 407 28.77 -25.83 -1.09
CA GLU A 407 27.92 -27.02 -0.90
C GLU A 407 28.50 -28.04 0.09
N ARG A 408 29.83 -28.00 0.33
CA ARG A 408 30.56 -28.99 1.10
C ARG A 408 30.41 -28.77 2.61
N GLU A 409 30.45 -27.54 3.11
CA GLU A 409 30.15 -27.23 4.52
C GLU A 409 28.64 -27.29 4.80
N ALA A 410 27.81 -26.86 3.85
CA ALA A 410 26.36 -26.95 3.97
C ALA A 410 25.83 -28.39 4.12
N ARG A 411 26.59 -29.39 3.64
CA ARG A 411 26.29 -30.82 3.86
C ARG A 411 26.73 -31.32 5.24
N LEU A 412 27.79 -30.75 5.83
CA LEU A 412 28.31 -31.13 7.15
C LEU A 412 27.46 -30.55 8.30
N ARG A 413 26.87 -29.36 8.13
CA ARG A 413 25.92 -28.75 9.09
C ARG A 413 24.47 -29.24 8.94
N ARG A 414 24.16 -30.01 7.88
CA ARG A 414 22.82 -30.57 7.64
C ARG A 414 22.56 -31.81 8.50
N GLY A 415 21.84 -31.62 9.60
CA GLY A 415 20.88 -32.64 10.05
C GLY A 415 19.86 -32.97 8.94
N PRO A 416 19.13 -34.09 9.02
CA PRO A 416 18.36 -34.61 7.89
C PRO A 416 17.17 -33.70 7.52
N ARG A 417 17.34 -32.97 6.40
CA ARG A 417 16.32 -32.36 5.52
C ARG A 417 15.50 -31.19 6.09
N GLY A 418 16.07 -29.99 6.07
CA GLY A 418 15.31 -28.75 5.87
C GLY A 418 14.92 -28.55 4.38
N PRO A 419 13.89 -27.75 4.07
CA PRO A 419 13.46 -27.51 2.69
C PRO A 419 14.57 -26.81 1.89
N GLY A 420 14.76 -27.24 0.64
CA GLY A 420 15.87 -26.81 -0.20
C GLY A 420 15.79 -25.35 -0.62
N GLY A 421 16.53 -24.49 0.08
CA GLY A 421 17.18 -23.30 -0.47
C GLY A 421 18.68 -23.58 -0.69
N PRO A 422 19.41 -22.69 -1.38
CA PRO A 422 20.86 -22.75 -1.47
C PRO A 422 21.49 -22.71 -0.06
N PRO A 423 22.74 -23.20 0.05
CA PRO A 423 23.56 -23.07 1.25
C PRO A 423 23.49 -21.68 1.89
N GLY A 424 23.54 -21.61 3.22
CA GLY A 424 23.78 -20.36 3.94
C GLY A 424 22.58 -19.59 4.49
N GLU A 425 21.31 -19.95 4.22
CA GLU A 425 20.16 -19.17 4.76
C GLU A 425 20.12 -19.09 6.28
N ARG A 426 20.42 -20.20 6.98
CA ARG A 426 20.54 -20.19 8.45
C ARG A 426 21.76 -19.41 8.90
N ASP A 427 22.87 -19.47 8.15
CA ASP A 427 24.08 -18.72 8.46
C ASP A 427 23.85 -17.22 8.31
N ARG A 428 23.11 -16.76 7.28
CA ARG A 428 22.67 -15.36 7.13
C ARG A 428 21.82 -14.90 8.30
N ALA A 429 20.83 -15.71 8.70
CA ALA A 429 19.99 -15.38 9.85
C ALA A 429 20.81 -15.24 11.15
N ILE A 430 21.75 -16.15 11.39
CA ILE A 430 22.65 -16.10 12.54
C ILE A 430 23.59 -14.89 12.45
N GLN A 431 24.24 -14.68 11.30
CA GLN A 431 25.16 -13.56 11.10
C GLN A 431 24.43 -12.23 11.26
N GLY A 432 23.26 -12.05 10.66
CA GLY A 432 22.45 -10.84 10.81
C GLY A 432 22.09 -10.55 12.26
N CYS A 433 21.71 -11.57 13.04
CA CYS A 433 21.43 -11.39 14.46
C CYS A 433 22.67 -11.19 15.34
N ASN A 434 23.81 -11.78 14.97
CA ASN A 434 25.08 -11.48 15.60
C ASN A 434 25.49 -10.03 15.32
N MET A 435 25.35 -9.54 14.08
CA MET A 435 25.60 -8.14 13.74
C MET A 435 24.67 -7.20 14.52
N ALA A 436 23.37 -7.51 14.57
CA ALA A 436 22.42 -6.74 15.37
C ALA A 436 22.86 -6.60 16.83
N LYS A 437 23.38 -7.67 17.43
CA LYS A 437 23.85 -7.70 18.81
C LYS A 437 25.22 -7.06 19.01
N GLU A 438 26.20 -7.42 18.18
CA GLU A 438 27.62 -7.13 18.40
C GLU A 438 28.07 -5.81 17.77
N ILE A 439 27.56 -5.49 16.58
CA ILE A 439 27.92 -4.28 15.83
C ILE A 439 26.93 -3.16 16.15
N TRP A 440 25.63 -3.49 16.14
CA TRP A 440 24.55 -2.51 16.32
C TRP A 440 23.98 -2.46 17.73
N ASN A 441 24.58 -3.16 18.70
CA ASN A 441 24.20 -3.11 20.12
C ASN A 441 22.68 -3.23 20.37
N ASP A 442 22.05 -4.24 19.75
CA ASP A 442 20.62 -4.52 19.79
C ASP A 442 19.72 -3.36 19.29
N ARG A 443 20.22 -2.49 18.40
CA ARG A 443 19.42 -1.40 17.79
C ARG A 443 18.37 -1.88 16.80
N ILE A 444 18.54 -3.08 16.24
CA ILE A 444 17.48 -3.76 15.47
C ILE A 444 17.16 -5.12 16.10
N ASP A 445 15.92 -5.55 15.93
CA ASP A 445 15.37 -6.79 16.45
C ASP A 445 15.42 -7.94 15.41
N GLY A 446 15.63 -7.61 14.13
CA GLY A 446 15.63 -8.57 13.05
C GLY A 446 15.76 -7.95 11.65
N ILE A 447 15.61 -8.80 10.64
CA ILE A 447 15.72 -8.45 9.21
C ILE A 447 14.39 -8.75 8.52
N LEU A 448 13.88 -7.77 7.79
CA LEU A 448 12.69 -7.86 6.94
C LEU A 448 13.13 -7.99 5.47
N ARG A 449 12.56 -8.96 4.74
CA ARG A 449 12.91 -9.25 3.35
C ARG A 449 11.78 -9.96 2.62
N MET A 450 11.89 -10.08 1.29
CA MET A 450 10.79 -10.56 0.44
C MET A 450 11.20 -11.71 -0.48
N GLU A 451 10.36 -12.75 -0.56
CA GLU A 451 10.34 -13.74 -1.63
C GLU A 451 9.00 -13.64 -2.38
N ALA A 452 8.24 -14.73 -2.56
CA ALA A 452 6.86 -14.60 -3.00
C ALA A 452 6.01 -13.80 -2.00
N GLY A 453 6.37 -13.74 -0.72
CA GLY A 453 5.79 -12.81 0.25
C GLY A 453 6.86 -12.23 1.17
N PHE A 454 6.46 -11.32 2.05
CA PHE A 454 7.36 -10.75 3.06
C PHE A 454 7.59 -11.74 4.22
N GLU A 455 8.82 -11.78 4.72
CA GLU A 455 9.22 -12.56 5.89
C GLU A 455 10.11 -11.73 6.82
N ILE A 456 10.07 -12.05 8.10
CA ILE A 456 10.98 -11.48 9.11
C ILE A 456 11.85 -12.60 9.65
N ILE A 457 13.16 -12.40 9.64
CA ILE A 457 14.10 -13.12 10.50
C ILE A 457 14.16 -12.34 11.81
N LEU A 458 13.57 -12.88 12.87
CA LEU A 458 13.58 -12.22 14.18
C LEU A 458 14.64 -12.85 15.07
N CYS A 459 15.43 -12.04 15.76
CA CYS A 459 16.58 -12.52 16.51
C CYS A 459 16.22 -13.21 17.82
N ASN A 460 15.14 -12.78 18.49
CA ASN A 460 14.68 -13.36 19.75
C ASN A 460 13.16 -13.33 19.88
N PHE A 461 12.51 -14.49 19.67
CA PHE A 461 11.06 -14.62 19.80
C PHE A 461 10.56 -14.39 21.23
N GLU A 462 11.24 -14.94 22.24
CA GLU A 462 10.80 -14.87 23.65
C GLU A 462 10.83 -13.43 24.18
N ARG A 463 11.81 -12.64 23.75
CA ARG A 463 11.94 -11.23 24.14
C ARG A 463 10.89 -10.34 23.47
N ASP A 464 10.61 -10.61 22.19
CA ASP A 464 9.98 -9.63 21.31
C ASP A 464 8.53 -9.97 20.91
N LEU A 465 8.04 -11.17 21.22
CA LEU A 465 6.70 -11.65 20.83
C LEU A 465 5.91 -12.23 22.00
N ASP A 466 4.61 -11.97 21.97
CA ASP A 466 3.60 -12.65 22.79
C ASP A 466 3.02 -13.85 22.01
N VAL A 467 2.93 -15.01 22.66
CA VAL A 467 2.23 -16.18 22.10
C VAL A 467 0.73 -15.92 22.12
N VAL A 468 0.11 -15.80 20.94
CA VAL A 468 -1.35 -15.65 20.83
C VAL A 468 -2.02 -17.02 20.84
N ARG A 469 -1.55 -17.92 19.97
CA ARG A 469 -2.13 -19.26 19.81
C ARG A 469 -1.15 -20.22 19.17
N ILE A 470 -1.14 -21.46 19.63
CA ILE A 470 -0.47 -22.57 18.94
C ILE A 470 -1.54 -23.59 18.55
N THR A 471 -1.60 -23.95 17.27
CA THR A 471 -2.66 -24.81 16.73
C THR A 471 -2.05 -25.95 15.94
N GLN A 472 -2.46 -27.18 16.24
CA GLN A 472 -2.05 -28.34 15.47
C GLN A 472 -2.58 -28.22 14.03
N ALA A 473 -1.69 -28.28 13.06
CA ALA A 473 -2.03 -28.30 11.64
C ALA A 473 -2.59 -29.69 11.25
N LYS A 474 -3.21 -29.77 10.07
CA LYS A 474 -3.75 -31.04 9.56
C LYS A 474 -2.63 -32.09 9.45
N GLY A 475 -2.81 -33.22 10.14
CA GLY A 475 -1.87 -34.33 10.10
C GLY A 475 -1.73 -34.94 8.70
N PHE A 476 -0.55 -35.50 8.41
CA PHE A 476 -0.35 -36.29 7.20
C PHE A 476 -0.93 -37.68 7.44
N GLU A 477 -2.13 -37.97 6.93
CA GLU A 477 -2.63 -39.34 6.90
C GLU A 477 -1.71 -40.20 6.04
N GLU A 478 -1.09 -41.22 6.64
CA GLU A 478 -0.50 -42.32 5.90
C GLU A 478 -1.59 -42.94 5.03
N ARG A 479 -1.33 -43.09 3.73
CA ARG A 479 -2.17 -43.90 2.84
C ARG A 479 -2.31 -45.29 3.45
N ALA A 480 -3.44 -45.56 4.07
CA ALA A 480 -3.75 -46.86 4.65
C ALA A 480 -3.56 -47.95 3.59
N HIS A 481 -2.65 -48.88 3.86
CA HIS A 481 -2.54 -50.12 3.14
C HIS A 481 -3.87 -50.87 3.22
N GLY A 482 -4.47 -51.15 2.06
CA GLY A 482 -5.54 -52.12 1.91
C GLY A 482 -6.93 -51.53 1.73
N LYS A 483 -7.32 -51.29 0.47
CA LYS A 483 -8.56 -51.79 -0.14
C LYS A 483 -8.56 -51.46 -1.64
N SER A 484 -8.97 -52.46 -2.42
CA SER A 484 -8.97 -52.58 -3.87
C SER A 484 -9.54 -51.38 -4.63
N ARG A 485 -8.82 -50.90 -5.65
CA ARG A 485 -9.35 -49.97 -6.68
C ARG A 485 -10.47 -50.66 -7.48
N PRO A 486 -11.61 -50.00 -7.75
CA PRO A 486 -12.41 -50.32 -8.92
C PRO A 486 -11.62 -49.88 -10.16
N LYS A 487 -11.45 -50.79 -11.12
CA LYS A 487 -10.95 -50.49 -12.46
C LYS A 487 -12.08 -49.81 -13.25
N SER A 488 -11.95 -48.53 -13.56
CA SER A 488 -12.63 -47.95 -14.73
C SER A 488 -11.82 -46.81 -15.35
N SER A 489 -11.52 -47.01 -16.64
CA SER A 489 -11.11 -46.07 -17.69
C SER A 489 -9.97 -45.07 -17.40
N ARG A 490 -8.80 -45.37 -17.98
CA ARG A 490 -7.78 -44.38 -18.35
C ARG A 490 -8.34 -43.44 -19.44
N PRO A 491 -7.98 -42.15 -19.39
CA PRO A 491 -7.47 -41.48 -20.58
C PRO A 491 -5.97 -41.20 -20.39
N HIS A 492 -5.20 -41.38 -21.46
CA HIS A 492 -3.80 -40.99 -21.54
C HIS A 492 -3.68 -39.46 -21.57
N GLY A 493 -2.90 -38.90 -20.65
CA GLY A 493 -2.44 -37.51 -20.65
C GLY A 493 -1.23 -37.40 -19.70
N PRO A 494 -0.12 -36.73 -20.10
CA PRO A 494 1.10 -36.72 -19.31
C PRO A 494 0.98 -35.72 -18.15
N GLY A 495 0.56 -36.21 -16.99
CA GLY A 495 0.59 -35.44 -15.75
C GLY A 495 0.31 -36.34 -14.55
N MET A 496 1.31 -36.61 -13.71
CA MET A 496 1.09 -37.08 -12.33
C MET A 496 2.38 -37.07 -11.49
N LYS A 497 2.82 -35.89 -11.04
CA LYS A 497 3.64 -35.70 -9.82
C LYS A 497 3.36 -34.33 -9.15
N ALA A 498 2.10 -34.03 -8.83
CA ALA A 498 1.71 -32.77 -8.16
C ALA A 498 0.56 -32.96 -7.16
N LYS A 499 0.59 -34.02 -6.32
CA LYS A 499 -0.54 -34.33 -5.41
C LYS A 499 -0.23 -34.32 -3.91
N ALA A 500 0.80 -33.59 -3.47
CA ALA A 500 1.04 -33.38 -2.03
C ALA A 500 1.44 -31.93 -1.64
N ARG A 501 1.41 -30.97 -2.59
CA ARG A 501 1.73 -29.55 -2.33
C ARG A 501 0.56 -28.58 -2.64
N GLY A 502 -0.55 -29.06 -3.21
CA GLY A 502 -1.46 -28.24 -4.02
C GLY A 502 -2.74 -27.74 -3.35
N MET A 503 -2.75 -27.33 -2.08
CA MET A 503 -3.92 -26.59 -1.55
C MET A 503 -3.53 -25.36 -0.73
N GLY A 504 -2.54 -25.47 0.17
CA GLY A 504 -2.02 -24.31 0.91
C GLY A 504 -1.19 -23.35 0.05
N HIS A 505 -0.43 -23.87 -0.91
CA HIS A 505 0.46 -23.06 -1.75
C HIS A 505 -0.30 -22.14 -2.71
N ASN A 506 -1.37 -22.62 -3.35
CA ASN A 506 -2.15 -21.79 -4.29
C ASN A 506 -2.93 -20.69 -3.56
N ASN A 507 -3.43 -20.99 -2.35
CA ASN A 507 -4.07 -19.99 -1.51
C ASN A 507 -3.08 -18.93 -1.02
N TRP A 508 -1.84 -19.30 -0.72
CA TRP A 508 -0.79 -18.36 -0.39
C TRP A 508 -0.50 -17.38 -1.54
N ILE A 509 -0.36 -17.87 -2.77
CA ILE A 509 -0.12 -16.98 -3.93
C ILE A 509 -1.29 -16.04 -4.17
N LYS A 510 -2.53 -16.52 -4.03
CA LYS A 510 -3.71 -15.65 -4.07
C LYS A 510 -3.66 -14.58 -2.96
N ALA A 511 -3.28 -14.95 -1.75
CA ALA A 511 -3.22 -14.03 -0.60
C ALA A 511 -2.16 -12.94 -0.79
N ILE A 512 -1.01 -13.29 -1.37
CA ILE A 512 0.05 -12.33 -1.75
C ILE A 512 -0.44 -11.42 -2.87
N ALA A 513 -0.90 -12.00 -3.98
CA ALA A 513 -1.24 -11.26 -5.19
C ALA A 513 -2.42 -10.31 -4.97
N ALA A 514 -3.33 -10.63 -4.05
CA ALA A 514 -4.39 -9.73 -3.59
C ALA A 514 -3.87 -8.43 -2.93
N ARG A 515 -2.57 -8.37 -2.61
CA ARG A 515 -1.90 -7.29 -1.89
C ARG A 515 -0.62 -6.84 -2.59
N TYR A 516 -0.59 -6.92 -3.93
CA TYR A 516 0.58 -6.57 -4.74
C TYR A 516 1.17 -5.20 -4.42
N HIS A 517 0.31 -4.22 -4.11
CA HIS A 517 0.68 -2.83 -3.90
C HIS A 517 0.75 -2.39 -2.44
N SER A 518 0.39 -3.25 -1.49
CA SER A 518 0.48 -2.92 -0.07
C SER A 518 0.34 -4.15 0.81
N ILE A 519 1.21 -4.28 1.81
CA ILE A 519 1.00 -5.27 2.88
C ILE A 519 -0.19 -4.93 3.79
N GLY A 520 -0.80 -3.74 3.68
CA GLY A 520 -2.05 -3.36 4.35
C GLY A 520 -1.92 -3.09 5.86
N GLY A 521 -2.90 -2.33 6.39
CA GLY A 521 -3.16 -2.17 7.83
C GLY A 521 -2.04 -1.54 8.65
N HIS A 522 -1.14 -0.76 8.03
CA HIS A 522 0.04 -0.16 8.66
C HIS A 522 0.88 -1.19 9.45
N ARG A 523 0.90 -2.45 8.99
CA ARG A 523 1.64 -3.56 9.61
C ARG A 523 3.15 -3.37 9.62
N VAL A 524 3.66 -2.53 8.72
CA VAL A 524 5.05 -2.04 8.69
C VAL A 524 5.01 -0.56 8.33
N ILE A 525 5.85 0.23 9.00
CA ILE A 525 6.11 1.64 8.73
C ILE A 525 7.58 1.72 8.30
N VAL A 526 7.86 2.31 7.14
CA VAL A 526 9.23 2.43 6.60
C VAL A 526 9.70 3.86 6.78
N ASP A 527 10.95 4.04 7.20
CA ASP A 527 11.62 5.33 7.21
C ASP A 527 12.15 5.64 5.80
N TYR A 528 11.50 6.57 5.10
CA TYR A 528 11.88 7.02 3.76
C TYR A 528 12.85 8.21 3.76
N ASP A 529 13.08 8.85 4.90
CA ASP A 529 13.99 9.98 5.00
C ASP A 529 15.43 9.52 5.25
N HIS A 530 15.60 8.39 5.95
CA HIS A 530 16.89 7.82 6.31
C HIS A 530 17.01 6.38 5.78
N PHE A 531 17.50 6.25 4.54
CA PHE A 531 17.78 4.96 3.92
C PHE A 531 19.08 5.01 3.12
N VAL A 532 19.70 3.84 2.96
CA VAL A 532 20.99 3.69 2.29
C VAL A 532 20.78 2.86 1.03
N THR A 533 21.30 3.31 -0.11
CA THR A 533 21.11 2.59 -1.39
C THR A 533 22.35 2.69 -2.27
N ALA A 534 22.72 1.58 -2.92
CA ALA A 534 23.87 1.54 -3.81
C ALA A 534 23.72 2.51 -5.01
N TYR A 535 22.48 2.84 -5.39
CA TYR A 535 22.19 3.77 -6.49
C TYR A 535 22.74 5.20 -6.26
N ALA A 536 22.96 5.59 -5.00
CA ALA A 536 23.48 6.91 -4.65
C ALA A 536 25.00 7.04 -4.84
N TYR A 537 25.70 5.94 -5.11
CA TYR A 537 27.15 5.89 -5.24
C TYR A 537 27.55 5.76 -6.71
N ALA A 538 28.76 6.22 -7.04
CA ALA A 538 29.33 6.12 -8.38
C ALA A 538 29.84 4.69 -8.67
N LEU A 539 28.91 3.72 -8.68
CA LEU A 539 29.16 2.30 -8.93
C LEU A 539 28.65 1.91 -10.32
N ASP A 540 29.37 1.03 -11.01
CA ASP A 540 28.87 0.39 -12.24
C ASP A 540 27.84 -0.69 -11.88
N LEU A 541 26.62 -0.27 -11.52
CA LEU A 541 25.57 -1.21 -11.11
C LEU A 541 25.01 -2.02 -12.29
N PHE A 542 25.17 -1.56 -13.53
CA PHE A 542 24.54 -2.14 -14.72
C PHE A 542 25.60 -2.63 -15.73
N PRO A 543 26.45 -3.61 -15.35
CA PRO A 543 27.58 -4.03 -16.16
C PRO A 543 27.12 -4.55 -17.52
N GLY A 544 27.74 -4.07 -18.59
CA GLY A 544 27.42 -4.50 -19.96
C GLY A 544 26.00 -4.15 -20.43
N GLY A 545 25.35 -3.14 -19.82
CA GLY A 545 23.98 -2.75 -20.16
C GLY A 545 22.91 -3.69 -19.60
N ALA A 546 23.20 -4.37 -18.49
CA ALA A 546 22.23 -5.20 -17.80
C ALA A 546 20.98 -4.39 -17.41
N SER A 547 19.79 -5.00 -17.51
CA SER A 547 18.52 -4.34 -17.15
C SER A 547 18.27 -4.26 -15.64
N LEU A 548 19.04 -4.99 -14.84
CA LEU A 548 18.92 -5.05 -13.38
C LEU A 548 20.29 -4.89 -12.74
N PRO A 549 20.36 -4.23 -11.58
CA PRO A 549 21.64 -3.92 -10.95
C PRO A 549 22.32 -5.19 -10.43
N ARG A 550 23.65 -5.20 -10.40
CA ARG A 550 24.51 -6.28 -9.86
C ARG A 550 25.63 -5.70 -9.02
N LEU A 551 26.10 -6.48 -8.03
CA LEU A 551 27.24 -6.10 -7.18
C LEU A 551 28.39 -7.11 -7.21
N LYS A 552 28.19 -8.28 -7.83
CA LYS A 552 29.18 -9.37 -7.81
C LYS A 552 30.47 -9.06 -8.55
N HIS A 553 30.43 -8.20 -9.56
CA HIS A 553 31.60 -7.81 -10.35
C HIS A 553 32.38 -6.66 -9.72
N LEU A 554 31.78 -5.94 -8.77
CA LEU A 554 32.42 -4.80 -8.12
C LEU A 554 33.43 -5.28 -7.06
N PRO A 555 34.63 -4.67 -6.99
CA PRO A 555 35.56 -4.88 -5.88
C PRO A 555 34.91 -4.61 -4.52
N THR A 556 35.32 -5.37 -3.51
CA THR A 556 34.73 -5.29 -2.15
C THR A 556 35.01 -3.94 -1.49
N GLU A 557 36.12 -3.29 -1.85
CA GLU A 557 36.60 -2.00 -1.37
C GLU A 557 35.71 -0.85 -1.84
N GLU A 558 35.13 -0.95 -3.04
CA GLU A 558 34.22 0.08 -3.58
C GLU A 558 32.89 0.12 -2.81
N LEU A 559 32.52 -0.97 -2.15
CA LEU A 559 31.30 -1.07 -1.35
C LEU A 559 31.49 -0.63 0.11
N GLU A 560 32.73 -0.32 0.52
CA GLU A 560 33.03 0.02 1.91
C GLU A 560 32.31 1.29 2.42
N PRO A 561 32.23 2.40 1.66
CA PRO A 561 31.45 3.57 2.07
C PRO A 561 29.98 3.24 2.34
N LEU A 562 29.37 2.39 1.50
CA LEU A 562 27.98 1.96 1.64
C LEU A 562 27.75 1.13 2.92
N ARG A 563 28.75 0.33 3.35
CA ARG A 563 28.68 -0.43 4.62
C ARG A 563 28.80 0.48 5.84
N GLN A 564 29.62 1.52 5.74
CA GLN A 564 29.78 2.53 6.79
C GLN A 564 28.48 3.31 6.98
N ASP A 565 27.92 3.81 5.88
CA ASP A 565 26.65 4.57 5.91
C ASP A 565 25.48 3.68 6.37
N LEU A 566 25.46 2.39 6.00
CA LEU A 566 24.49 1.42 6.53
C LEU A 566 24.60 1.27 8.06
N THR A 567 25.83 1.20 8.58
CA THR A 567 26.07 1.11 10.02
C THR A 567 25.70 2.40 10.73
N GLU A 568 26.06 3.55 10.17
CA GLU A 568 25.70 4.88 10.68
C GLU A 568 24.18 5.04 10.72
N MET A 569 23.46 4.70 9.64
CA MET A 569 22.00 4.74 9.58
C MET A 569 21.36 3.97 10.74
N VAL A 570 21.79 2.73 11.00
CA VAL A 570 21.25 1.90 12.09
C VAL A 570 21.62 2.46 13.47
N MET A 571 22.79 3.08 13.60
CA MET A 571 23.31 3.58 14.87
C MET A 571 22.84 4.99 15.22
N GLU A 572 22.44 5.80 14.25
CA GLU A 572 22.03 7.19 14.50
C GLU A 572 20.51 7.35 14.56
N TYR A 573 19.79 6.64 13.69
CA TYR A 573 18.35 6.84 13.53
C TYR A 573 17.58 5.70 14.18
N ASP A 574 16.52 6.05 14.91
CA ASP A 574 15.46 5.11 15.24
C ASP A 574 14.31 5.40 14.27
N PRO A 575 13.71 4.40 13.61
CA PRO A 575 12.61 4.63 12.67
C PRO A 575 11.48 5.38 13.41
N PRO A 576 11.21 6.66 13.07
CA PRO A 576 10.24 7.45 13.81
C PRO A 576 8.84 7.16 13.28
N ARG A 577 7.82 7.40 14.12
CA ARG A 577 6.42 7.52 13.65
C ARG A 577 6.18 8.74 12.74
N HIS A 578 7.24 9.47 12.36
CA HIS A 578 7.19 10.81 11.77
C HIS A 578 8.15 11.00 10.57
N SER A 579 8.59 9.94 9.89
CA SER A 579 9.28 10.11 8.59
C SER A 579 8.31 10.68 7.56
N PHE A 580 8.79 11.56 6.68
CA PHE A 580 7.98 12.04 5.58
C PHE A 580 7.68 10.90 4.62
N ASP A 581 6.40 10.74 4.26
CA ASP A 581 5.95 9.67 3.38
C ASP A 581 6.24 10.02 1.90
N TRP A 582 7.50 9.85 1.51
CA TRP A 582 7.92 10.02 0.12
C TRP A 582 7.30 9.00 -0.82
N GLN A 583 6.89 7.83 -0.32
CA GLN A 583 6.20 6.83 -1.13
C GLN A 583 4.84 7.34 -1.59
N SER A 584 4.03 7.96 -0.71
CA SER A 584 2.77 8.61 -1.10
C SER A 584 2.97 9.72 -2.14
N THR A 585 4.08 10.46 -2.07
CA THR A 585 4.40 11.48 -3.08
C THR A 585 4.76 10.85 -4.42
N ALA A 586 5.55 9.76 -4.40
CA ALA A 586 5.87 8.99 -5.59
C ALA A 586 4.61 8.39 -6.24
N ASP A 587 3.65 7.91 -5.44
CA ASP A 587 2.36 7.40 -5.93
C ASP A 587 1.59 8.45 -6.71
N MET A 588 1.46 9.67 -6.17
CA MET A 588 0.76 10.75 -6.86
C MET A 588 1.43 11.08 -8.22
N ILE A 589 2.76 11.05 -8.29
CA ILE A 589 3.51 11.29 -9.52
C ILE A 589 3.28 10.16 -10.54
N VAL A 590 3.44 8.90 -10.11
CA VAL A 590 3.26 7.73 -10.98
C VAL A 590 1.83 7.68 -11.49
N THR A 591 0.83 7.81 -10.62
CA THR A 591 -0.58 7.83 -10.96
C THR A 591 -0.91 8.96 -11.93
N ARG A 592 -0.33 10.15 -11.76
CA ARG A 592 -0.63 11.31 -12.60
C ARG A 592 -0.05 11.22 -14.01
N TYR A 593 1.09 10.55 -14.18
CA TYR A 593 1.86 10.63 -15.41
C TYR A 593 2.01 9.31 -16.15
N SER A 594 1.73 8.17 -15.50
CA SER A 594 1.99 6.86 -16.09
C SER A 594 1.26 6.64 -17.41
N ASP A 595 -0.06 6.83 -17.41
CA ASP A 595 -0.90 6.58 -18.59
C ASP A 595 -0.72 7.70 -19.63
N GLU A 596 -0.64 8.96 -19.19
CA GLU A 596 -0.39 10.11 -20.06
C GLU A 596 0.93 9.97 -20.84
N LEU A 597 2.02 9.57 -20.18
CA LEU A 597 3.30 9.38 -20.86
C LEU A 597 3.25 8.24 -21.88
N GLN A 598 2.53 7.15 -21.59
CA GLN A 598 2.31 6.06 -22.55
C GLN A 598 1.53 6.54 -23.78
N ILE A 599 0.51 7.37 -23.59
CA ILE A 599 -0.27 7.96 -24.70
C ILE A 599 0.64 8.83 -25.57
N LEU A 600 1.47 9.68 -24.95
CA LEU A 600 2.42 10.55 -25.66
C LEU A 600 3.47 9.75 -26.42
N ALA A 601 4.06 8.73 -25.79
CA ALA A 601 5.10 7.89 -26.39
C ALA A 601 4.58 6.94 -27.48
N ALA A 602 3.30 6.56 -27.44
CA ALA A 602 2.64 5.79 -28.50
C ALA A 602 2.62 6.53 -29.83
N GLY A 603 2.70 7.87 -29.81
CA GLY A 603 2.90 8.68 -31.01
C GLY A 603 1.69 8.72 -31.94
N ASN A 604 0.47 8.51 -31.43
CA ASN A 604 -0.79 8.55 -32.19
C ASN A 604 -1.22 9.98 -32.57
N PHE A 605 -0.28 10.80 -33.07
CA PHE A 605 -0.48 12.19 -33.47
C PHE A 605 -0.17 12.34 -34.96
N THR A 606 -0.98 13.12 -35.67
CA THR A 606 -0.78 13.35 -37.11
C THR A 606 0.15 14.53 -37.40
N THR A 607 0.28 15.47 -36.46
CA THR A 607 1.06 16.71 -36.61
C THR A 607 1.73 17.09 -35.29
N ILE A 608 2.81 17.89 -35.34
CA ILE A 608 3.45 18.40 -34.11
C ILE A 608 2.53 19.39 -33.39
N GLU A 609 1.69 20.11 -34.12
CA GLU A 609 0.70 21.03 -33.57
C GLU A 609 -0.33 20.30 -32.70
N SER A 610 -0.88 19.16 -33.17
CA SER A 610 -1.80 18.34 -32.35
C SER A 610 -1.15 17.79 -31.08
N LEU A 611 0.15 17.51 -31.11
CA LEU A 611 0.89 17.10 -29.91
C LEU A 611 1.05 18.29 -28.95
N ARG A 612 1.40 19.47 -29.46
CA ARG A 612 1.57 20.69 -28.65
C ARG A 612 0.26 21.12 -27.99
N GLU A 613 -0.88 21.00 -28.67
CA GLU A 613 -2.20 21.26 -28.08
C GLU A 613 -2.50 20.32 -26.90
N GLU A 614 -2.19 19.02 -27.04
CA GLU A 614 -2.35 18.06 -25.94
C GLU A 614 -1.41 18.37 -24.76
N LEU A 615 -0.15 18.73 -25.04
CA LEU A 615 0.81 19.12 -24.02
C LEU A 615 0.39 20.41 -23.30
N GLU A 616 -0.16 21.38 -24.03
CA GLU A 616 -0.73 22.60 -23.44
C GLU A 616 -1.90 22.25 -22.52
N ASN A 617 -2.80 21.32 -22.90
CA ASN A 617 -3.88 20.87 -22.02
C ASN A 617 -3.35 20.20 -20.75
N ILE A 618 -2.32 19.37 -20.86
CA ILE A 618 -1.68 18.71 -19.71
C ILE A 618 -1.03 19.75 -18.78
N LEU A 619 -0.37 20.75 -19.36
CA LEU A 619 0.40 21.77 -18.62
C LEU A 619 -0.41 23.02 -18.25
N ALA A 620 -1.64 23.18 -18.74
CA ALA A 620 -2.47 24.37 -18.54
C ALA A 620 -2.55 24.87 -17.08
N PRO A 621 -2.66 23.99 -16.05
CA PRO A 621 -2.65 24.45 -14.65
C PRO A 621 -1.35 25.14 -14.19
N PHE A 622 -0.27 25.00 -14.96
CA PHE A 622 1.07 25.51 -14.66
C PHE A 622 1.52 26.63 -15.59
N ILE A 623 0.71 26.99 -16.60
CA ILE A 623 1.00 28.06 -17.55
C ILE A 623 0.48 29.37 -17.00
N ASP A 624 1.36 30.38 -16.91
CA ASP A 624 0.93 31.76 -16.79
C ASP A 624 0.81 32.32 -18.21
N TYR A 625 -0.41 32.49 -18.70
CA TYR A 625 -0.65 32.95 -20.06
C TYR A 625 -0.18 34.39 -20.33
N SER A 626 0.11 35.17 -19.28
CA SER A 626 0.77 36.48 -19.43
C SER A 626 2.27 36.35 -19.71
N ASP A 627 2.86 35.20 -19.42
CA ASP A 627 4.27 34.84 -19.67
C ASP A 627 4.39 33.39 -20.19
N TYR A 628 3.70 33.13 -21.31
CA TYR A 628 3.55 31.78 -21.88
C TYR A 628 4.87 31.07 -22.19
N ASN A 629 5.92 31.82 -22.52
CA ASN A 629 7.22 31.28 -22.91
C ASN A 629 8.18 31.05 -21.73
N ALA A 630 7.73 31.22 -20.48
CA ALA A 630 8.54 31.01 -19.29
C ALA A 630 8.74 29.52 -18.96
N SER A 631 9.44 28.79 -19.84
CA SER A 631 9.68 27.34 -19.76
C SER A 631 10.17 26.87 -18.37
N ASN A 632 11.14 27.57 -17.78
CA ASN A 632 11.67 27.23 -16.46
C ASN A 632 10.60 27.35 -15.36
N ALA A 633 9.79 28.40 -15.40
CA ALA A 633 8.75 28.64 -14.40
C ALA A 633 7.59 27.65 -14.53
N ILE A 634 7.20 27.30 -15.76
CA ILE A 634 6.21 26.25 -16.04
C ILE A 634 6.71 24.91 -15.50
N THR A 635 7.96 24.57 -15.83
CA THR A 635 8.61 23.33 -15.38
C THR A 635 8.64 23.24 -13.85
N GLU A 636 9.04 24.32 -13.16
CA GLU A 636 9.12 24.34 -11.69
C GLU A 636 7.76 24.17 -11.03
N ARG A 637 6.71 24.85 -11.53
CA ARG A 637 5.34 24.71 -11.02
C ARG A 637 4.78 23.31 -11.25
N CYS A 638 5.04 22.72 -12.42
CA CYS A 638 4.67 21.35 -12.75
C CYS A 638 5.38 20.35 -11.83
N ALA A 639 6.70 20.48 -11.68
CA ALA A 639 7.55 19.54 -10.94
C ALA A 639 7.29 19.57 -9.42
N SER A 640 6.82 20.71 -8.90
CA SER A 640 6.54 20.88 -7.46
C SER A 640 5.10 20.53 -7.06
N GLN A 641 4.21 20.18 -8.00
CA GLN A 641 2.77 20.12 -7.76
C GLN A 641 2.33 19.19 -6.62
N PHE A 642 3.05 18.08 -6.42
CA PHE A 642 2.74 17.04 -5.43
C PHE A 642 3.64 17.11 -4.20
N ILE A 643 4.60 18.03 -4.18
CA ILE A 643 5.58 18.14 -3.11
C ILE A 643 5.11 19.24 -2.15
N PRO A 644 4.68 18.89 -0.92
CA PRO A 644 4.22 19.87 0.05
C PRO A 644 5.30 20.92 0.37
N HIS A 645 4.88 22.15 0.67
CA HIS A 645 5.83 23.24 0.97
C HIS A 645 6.74 22.91 2.17
N GLY A 646 6.24 22.17 3.16
CA GLY A 646 6.98 21.73 4.34
C GLY A 646 7.76 20.42 4.17
N ALA A 647 7.77 19.81 2.99
CA ALA A 647 8.48 18.56 2.76
C ALA A 647 10.00 18.76 2.94
N PRO A 648 10.72 17.75 3.47
CA PRO A 648 12.18 17.76 3.51
C PRO A 648 12.78 18.09 2.14
N LYS A 649 13.93 18.76 2.13
CA LYS A 649 14.62 19.15 0.89
C LYS A 649 15.89 18.35 0.66
N ASP A 650 16.60 18.02 1.74
CA ASP A 650 17.97 17.56 1.67
C ASP A 650 18.09 16.02 1.76
N THR A 651 16.99 15.30 1.98
CA THR A 651 16.99 13.83 2.04
C THR A 651 17.16 13.22 0.66
N LEU A 652 17.71 11.99 0.61
CA LEU A 652 17.94 11.27 -0.64
C LEU A 652 16.63 11.04 -1.43
N ALA A 653 15.55 10.67 -0.73
CA ALA A 653 14.23 10.52 -1.34
C ALA A 653 13.70 11.85 -1.91
N SER A 654 13.82 12.96 -1.18
CA SER A 654 13.46 14.29 -1.68
C SER A 654 14.18 14.61 -2.99
N GLN A 655 15.50 14.41 -3.03
CA GLN A 655 16.31 14.70 -4.20
C GLN A 655 15.90 13.83 -5.40
N ALA A 656 15.65 12.54 -5.20
CA ALA A 656 15.19 11.63 -6.24
C ALA A 656 13.80 11.99 -6.77
N VAL A 657 12.83 12.24 -5.89
CA VAL A 657 11.46 12.65 -6.25
C VAL A 657 11.45 13.96 -7.03
N ARG A 658 12.21 14.96 -6.57
CA ARG A 658 12.34 16.24 -7.27
C ARG A 658 13.02 16.09 -8.62
N SER A 659 14.08 15.28 -8.71
CA SER A 659 14.80 15.02 -9.96
C SER A 659 13.91 14.35 -11.01
N VAL A 660 13.18 13.30 -10.63
CA VAL A 660 12.23 12.61 -11.51
C VAL A 660 11.09 13.54 -11.95
N SER A 661 10.50 14.29 -11.02
CA SER A 661 9.43 15.25 -11.34
C SER A 661 9.91 16.35 -12.28
N GLN A 662 11.13 16.87 -12.04
CA GLN A 662 11.77 17.86 -12.90
C GLN A 662 12.01 17.28 -14.29
N LYS A 663 12.50 16.04 -14.40
CA LYS A 663 12.75 15.37 -15.68
C LYS A 663 11.46 15.26 -16.48
N ILE A 664 10.37 14.74 -15.89
CA ILE A 664 9.05 14.62 -16.54
C ILE A 664 8.57 15.98 -17.04
N CYS A 665 8.49 16.98 -16.15
CA CYS A 665 7.95 18.29 -16.48
C CYS A 665 8.81 19.06 -17.47
N SER A 666 10.14 18.91 -17.42
CA SER A 666 11.04 19.54 -18.38
C SER A 666 10.90 18.94 -19.77
N THR A 667 10.71 17.61 -19.89
CA THR A 667 10.44 16.95 -21.18
C THR A 667 9.12 17.42 -21.78
N LEU A 668 8.03 17.43 -20.99
CA LEU A 668 6.72 17.94 -21.42
C LEU A 668 6.81 19.39 -21.90
N THR A 669 7.44 20.25 -21.11
CA THR A 669 7.56 21.69 -21.42
C THR A 669 8.45 21.94 -22.64
N SER A 670 9.55 21.18 -22.78
CA SER A 670 10.44 21.29 -23.94
C SER A 670 9.73 20.85 -25.22
N ALA A 671 9.02 19.73 -25.21
CA ALA A 671 8.24 19.26 -26.35
C ALA A 671 7.10 20.23 -26.75
N MET A 672 6.53 20.93 -25.76
CA MET A 672 5.49 21.95 -26.00
C MET A 672 6.06 23.22 -26.64
N LEU A 673 7.15 23.77 -26.09
CA LEU A 673 7.63 25.12 -26.41
C LEU A 673 8.76 25.18 -27.44
N ASP A 674 9.55 24.12 -27.61
CA ASP A 674 10.67 24.13 -28.56
C ASP A 674 10.15 24.05 -30.00
N THR A 675 10.21 25.19 -30.70
CA THR A 675 9.77 25.33 -32.09
C THR A 675 10.64 24.57 -33.10
N THR A 676 11.83 24.11 -32.70
CA THR A 676 12.79 23.40 -33.56
C THR A 676 12.59 21.89 -33.56
N LEU A 677 11.87 21.34 -32.59
CA LEU A 677 11.56 19.91 -32.52
C LEU A 677 10.53 19.51 -33.59
N ASP A 678 10.86 18.48 -34.36
CA ASP A 678 9.89 17.78 -35.20
C ASP A 678 9.09 16.76 -34.38
N LEU A 679 7.95 16.31 -34.93
CA LEU A 679 7.05 15.37 -34.25
C LEU A 679 7.75 14.08 -33.82
N LYS A 680 8.63 13.54 -34.67
CA LYS A 680 9.33 12.29 -34.39
C LYS A 680 10.29 12.45 -33.21
N SER A 681 11.03 13.54 -33.17
CA SER A 681 11.98 13.86 -32.11
C SER A 681 11.26 14.11 -30.78
N ALA A 682 10.10 14.78 -30.81
CA ALA A 682 9.26 14.95 -29.62
C ALA A 682 8.74 13.61 -29.08
N ILE A 683 8.22 12.73 -29.95
CA ILE A 683 7.77 11.38 -29.55
C ILE A 683 8.95 10.56 -28.99
N ASN A 684 10.11 10.58 -29.65
CA ASN A 684 11.31 9.91 -29.16
C ASN A 684 11.70 10.39 -27.76
N SER A 685 11.56 11.70 -27.46
CA SER A 685 11.87 12.22 -26.11
C SER A 685 10.95 11.64 -25.02
N PHE A 686 9.70 11.29 -25.36
CA PHE A 686 8.80 10.59 -24.44
C PHE A 686 9.12 9.10 -24.32
N GLN A 687 9.57 8.46 -25.40
CA GLN A 687 10.07 7.07 -25.36
C GLN A 687 11.33 6.97 -24.49
N ASP A 688 12.29 7.87 -24.68
CA ASP A 688 13.49 7.97 -23.85
C ASP A 688 13.16 8.26 -22.38
N LEU A 689 12.12 9.08 -22.14
CA LEU A 689 11.63 9.35 -20.78
C LEU A 689 11.01 8.10 -20.15
N ILE A 690 10.18 7.35 -20.90
CA ILE A 690 9.63 6.08 -20.43
C ILE A 690 10.75 5.10 -20.08
N ASP A 691 11.72 4.93 -20.97
CA ASP A 691 12.85 4.03 -20.74
C ASP A 691 13.65 4.46 -19.50
N TYR A 692 13.91 5.75 -19.33
CA TYR A 692 14.57 6.29 -18.14
C TYR A 692 13.78 6.02 -16.85
N LEU A 693 12.48 6.31 -16.83
CA LEU A 693 11.65 6.14 -15.63
C LEU A 693 11.50 4.67 -15.23
N SER A 694 11.39 3.78 -16.23
CA SER A 694 11.32 2.33 -16.02
C SER A 694 10.28 1.91 -14.95
N TRP A 695 9.10 2.52 -14.97
CA TRP A 695 8.07 2.28 -13.96
C TRP A 695 7.45 0.88 -14.09
N SER A 696 7.33 0.19 -12.96
CA SER A 696 6.76 -1.15 -12.86
C SER A 696 5.27 -1.23 -13.19
N THR A 697 4.54 -0.11 -13.07
CA THR A 697 3.10 -0.04 -13.38
C THR A 697 2.79 -0.28 -14.86
N TRP A 698 3.72 0.02 -15.77
CA TRP A 698 3.50 -0.21 -17.21
C TRP A 698 3.47 -1.69 -17.60
N LYS A 699 3.96 -2.57 -16.72
CA LYS A 699 3.87 -4.02 -16.90
C LYS A 699 2.63 -4.64 -16.25
N GLU A 700 1.82 -3.85 -15.55
CA GLU A 700 0.67 -4.35 -14.81
C GLU A 700 -0.49 -4.76 -15.72
N CYS A 701 -1.15 -5.87 -15.37
CA CYS A 701 -2.33 -6.33 -16.11
C CYS A 701 -3.53 -5.44 -15.83
N ARG A 702 -4.30 -5.11 -16.88
CA ARG A 702 -5.56 -4.36 -16.73
C ARG A 702 -6.75 -5.34 -16.64
N GLY A 703 -7.31 -5.49 -15.44
CA GLY A 703 -8.63 -6.12 -15.23
C GLY A 703 -8.69 -7.65 -15.33
N CYS A 704 -7.95 -8.37 -14.47
CA CYS A 704 -8.07 -9.83 -14.37
C CYS A 704 -9.44 -10.29 -13.85
N ALA A 705 -9.89 -11.48 -14.27
CA ALA A 705 -11.09 -12.09 -13.73
C ALA A 705 -10.94 -12.45 -12.24
N TYR A 706 -12.05 -12.62 -11.51
CA TYR A 706 -12.05 -12.92 -10.06
C TYR A 706 -11.32 -14.23 -9.68
N ASP A 707 -11.21 -15.16 -10.63
CA ASP A 707 -10.50 -16.43 -10.48
C ASP A 707 -9.09 -16.42 -11.09
N GLU A 708 -8.67 -15.31 -11.69
CA GLU A 708 -7.35 -15.11 -12.27
C GLU A 708 -6.46 -14.19 -11.41
N LEU A 709 -5.15 -14.29 -11.63
CA LEU A 709 -4.15 -13.40 -11.05
C LEU A 709 -3.30 -12.81 -12.16
N CYS A 710 -2.94 -11.52 -12.04
CA CYS A 710 -1.89 -10.94 -12.87
C CYS A 710 -0.54 -11.56 -12.47
N VAL A 711 0.08 -12.33 -13.35
CA VAL A 711 1.26 -13.13 -13.00
C VAL A 711 2.55 -12.41 -13.35
N VAL A 712 3.40 -12.24 -12.35
CA VAL A 712 4.80 -11.80 -12.44
C VAL A 712 5.69 -12.84 -11.73
N PRO A 713 6.98 -12.98 -12.06
CA PRO A 713 7.84 -13.90 -11.33
C PRO A 713 7.93 -13.54 -9.86
N MET A 714 7.70 -14.55 -9.01
CA MET A 714 7.78 -14.46 -7.56
C MET A 714 8.56 -15.68 -7.10
N TRP A 715 9.82 -15.52 -6.66
CA TRP A 715 10.65 -16.67 -6.26
C TRP A 715 9.89 -17.63 -5.33
N PRO A 716 9.84 -18.94 -5.62
CA PRO A 716 10.56 -19.66 -6.69
C PRO A 716 9.80 -19.89 -8.00
N MET A 717 8.67 -19.20 -8.21
CA MET A 717 7.74 -19.38 -9.33
C MET A 717 7.86 -18.28 -10.39
N GLY A 718 7.40 -18.60 -11.59
CA GLY A 718 7.37 -17.68 -12.72
C GLY A 718 8.37 -18.03 -13.81
N THR A 719 8.03 -17.62 -15.02
CA THR A 719 8.77 -17.86 -16.26
C THR A 719 9.34 -16.57 -16.81
N VAL A 720 10.28 -16.67 -17.75
CA VAL A 720 10.78 -15.50 -18.50
C VAL A 720 9.64 -14.74 -19.18
N GLU A 721 8.67 -15.47 -19.73
CA GLU A 721 7.46 -14.88 -20.31
C GLU A 721 6.64 -14.08 -19.28
N ASP A 722 6.52 -14.57 -18.04
CA ASP A 722 5.82 -13.82 -16.98
C ASP A 722 6.54 -12.51 -16.63
N TYR A 723 7.85 -12.41 -16.85
CA TYR A 723 8.62 -11.19 -16.61
C TYR A 723 8.48 -10.19 -17.76
N GLU A 724 8.55 -10.69 -18.99
CA GLU A 724 8.51 -9.88 -20.21
C GLU A 724 7.09 -9.41 -20.53
N HIS A 725 6.12 -10.31 -20.34
CA HIS A 725 4.71 -10.11 -20.68
C HIS A 725 3.78 -10.65 -19.57
N PRO A 726 3.69 -9.96 -18.42
CA PRO A 726 2.74 -10.32 -17.38
C PRO A 726 1.30 -10.39 -17.92
N ARG A 727 0.57 -11.43 -17.52
CA ARG A 727 -0.81 -11.66 -17.97
C ARG A 727 -1.67 -12.29 -16.88
N CYS A 728 -2.98 -12.08 -17.00
CA CYS A 728 -3.95 -12.75 -16.14
C CYS A 728 -3.93 -14.26 -16.44
N LYS A 729 -3.73 -15.09 -15.41
CA LYS A 729 -3.76 -16.55 -15.50
C LYS A 729 -4.49 -17.15 -14.31
N ASP A 730 -5.02 -18.35 -14.48
CA ASP A 730 -5.45 -19.16 -13.34
C ASP A 730 -4.23 -19.44 -12.43
N PRO A 731 -4.29 -19.14 -11.12
CA PRO A 731 -3.24 -19.49 -10.15
C PRO A 731 -2.81 -20.96 -10.17
N ASN A 732 -3.67 -21.88 -10.64
CA ASN A 732 -3.36 -23.30 -10.81
C ASN A 732 -2.47 -23.57 -12.04
N GLU A 733 -2.47 -22.67 -13.03
CA GLU A 733 -1.66 -22.76 -14.25
C GLU A 733 -0.25 -22.18 -14.07
N GLN A 734 -0.03 -21.35 -13.03
CA GLN A 734 1.29 -20.79 -12.70
C GLN A 734 2.38 -21.85 -12.39
N GLN A 735 1.97 -23.10 -12.12
CA GLN A 735 2.87 -24.22 -11.80
C GLN A 735 3.07 -25.19 -12.98
N GLY A 736 2.56 -24.86 -14.17
CA GLY A 736 2.74 -25.68 -15.37
C GLY A 736 4.17 -25.60 -15.94
N PRO A 737 4.70 -26.68 -16.55
CA PRO A 737 6.04 -26.72 -17.16
C PRO A 737 6.16 -25.89 -18.46
N GLN A 738 5.22 -24.99 -18.74
CA GLN A 738 5.18 -24.25 -19.99
C GLN A 738 5.96 -22.94 -19.84
N GLY A 739 7.27 -23.01 -20.09
CA GLY A 739 8.15 -21.84 -20.15
C GLY A 739 9.50 -22.07 -19.48
N LYS A 740 10.51 -21.30 -19.90
CA LYS A 740 11.82 -21.26 -19.23
C LYS A 740 11.64 -20.61 -17.86
N SER A 741 12.05 -21.28 -16.79
CA SER A 741 12.03 -20.71 -15.42
C SER A 741 12.79 -19.39 -15.41
N TYR A 742 12.18 -18.34 -14.84
CA TYR A 742 12.81 -17.03 -14.72
C TYR A 742 14.07 -17.10 -13.83
N TRP A 743 13.99 -17.89 -12.76
CA TRP A 743 14.96 -17.86 -11.69
C TRP A 743 16.13 -18.84 -11.84
N GLY A 744 16.13 -19.66 -12.89
CA GLY A 744 17.11 -20.72 -13.13
C GLY A 744 16.99 -21.93 -12.18
N GLY A 745 17.33 -23.12 -12.68
CA GLY A 745 17.44 -24.35 -11.88
C GLY A 745 16.11 -24.99 -11.43
N HIS A 746 15.95 -26.30 -11.66
CA HIS A 746 14.89 -27.07 -11.01
C HIS A 746 15.26 -27.26 -9.53
N PHE A 747 14.31 -26.96 -8.62
CA PHE A 747 14.36 -27.25 -7.18
C PHE A 747 15.39 -28.34 -6.80
N GLY A 748 16.59 -27.92 -6.37
CA GLY A 748 17.56 -28.80 -5.72
C GLY A 748 18.15 -29.95 -6.54
N ARG A 749 18.26 -29.85 -7.87
CA ARG A 749 19.22 -30.70 -8.61
C ARG A 749 20.26 -29.83 -9.31
N PRO A 750 21.57 -30.17 -9.18
CA PRO A 750 22.61 -29.49 -9.96
C PRO A 750 22.33 -29.70 -11.45
N PRO A 751 22.74 -28.75 -12.31
CA PRO A 751 22.64 -28.93 -13.75
C PRO A 751 23.42 -30.21 -14.15
N PRO A 752 22.98 -30.93 -15.20
CA PRO A 752 23.85 -31.91 -15.83
C PRO A 752 25.18 -31.22 -16.21
N PRO A 753 26.33 -31.89 -16.10
CA PRO A 753 27.59 -31.30 -16.51
C PRO A 753 27.50 -30.89 -17.99
N ASP A 754 28.05 -29.72 -18.29
CA ASP A 754 28.09 -29.12 -19.63
C ASP A 754 28.53 -30.15 -20.66
N HIS A 755 27.64 -30.48 -21.59
CA HIS A 755 28.09 -30.90 -22.89
C HIS A 755 28.21 -29.64 -23.74
N GLU A 756 29.46 -29.33 -24.09
CA GLU A 756 29.82 -28.50 -25.24
C GLU A 756 28.81 -28.72 -26.36
N TYR A 757 28.16 -27.64 -26.78
CA TYR A 757 27.64 -27.54 -28.13
C TYR A 757 28.31 -26.34 -28.77
N ASP A 758 29.29 -26.68 -29.60
CA ASP A 758 29.89 -25.86 -30.64
C ASP A 758 28.85 -25.06 -31.43
N GLU A 759 29.28 -23.87 -31.84
CA GLU A 759 28.94 -23.11 -33.06
C GLU A 759 27.56 -23.32 -33.71
N LEU A 760 26.76 -22.24 -33.77
CA LEU A 760 26.33 -21.57 -35.01
C LEU A 760 25.56 -20.28 -34.74
#